data_AF-A0A970PAW7-F1
#
_entry.id   AF-A0A970PAW7-F1
#
_cell.length_a   1.000
_cell.length_b   1.000
_cell.length_c   1.000
_cell.angle_alpha   90.00
_cell.angle_beta   90.00
_cell.angle_gamma   90.00
#
_symmetry.space_group_name_H-M   'P 1'
#
loop_
_entity.id
_entity.type
_entity.pdbx_description
1 polymer ?
#
loop_
_entity_poly.entity_id
_entity_poly.type
_entity_poly.pdbx_seq_one_letter_code
_entity_poly.pdbx_strand_id
1 'polypeptide(L)'
;MTAYTRTLLEIDTGETVPGEIYIADVRHLAYAPGAVREAIAVANAAGADPMESQLGVPVLVDYTGDDLGPVTEEPHTLQGPVLWRRTLPLGQQIVQPTGMAASEIAVGSSISPTGGLPPRGGAVNKVDAATGAVRWSYDPVTSMPTSSGGAVTASVTGSAVAGDTVIVGATGIAPPWDLVANSIIGLRRQVDASVLLSVADEPAAVELLRAGGADEIAPTSYRVDPATRRLTFPSAGGANLLSTTGASLGPIYGRAIMVTWPNGALEMHAVPDIERFHHTAGFIRLQRHPVDLSASLVIRRPNGLLVNGWAVANPTTVGGVAMSLDGWISIAAAQDATGTAIEPGDELQVSYRGWSERDGGFIDIPNANLNIAAERHEAPQQFGASLSSPVVAGNTIHLGTQGLDADLNNVFDIPAGTDRRITDSMLSLIWNRSTGLVRSGLTTPAIPQGGLTDVPVVMGSPSVADDRVFVGSRMMATPAETDISLGYVSALKPWRVLLCDTDRIVETTGSDPSWVCTGTAAPQRAQSFVGEDVRRPFSRPAKATRLQTGNILVVDSGNNRVVEIDRAGRVIWPLDTFGYEYYTSTDNTNLSLSRPADAHRYYTNVRVDTNGDDTPDSDFPAVRTIIADSGNARVLEITTTFYDRTTFVQDGRQRHEIRTVTPAYVQVGAAPRRFVRVRYTSAIPLRDPGNSVLVGYLCAASNLNQLLVVTAENRIVNPPANITMAGGSGGTWQHFAWLYDEDPAADPHVTNQPLQFENIKHVDYRRIGDTIYVSVTASRYTGRAGADTPHRLAAAGAGVFEFRINVGGTPDTWRLEDYGGAPWPTDDPHWYFTRASYYAAAPAMTTVVTEADDFTKPWYPVCAQRISDDRVLMVNSLTEIESATYQNLMVTGAEAGRGVLGSHIFEVVTQSGAADNIDDDFHSIPNERSVPAPGESWADPFTQPAYAEVR
;
A
#
# COMPACT_ATOMS: atom_id res chain seq x y z
N MET A 1 -34.82 42.08 -13.87
CA MET A 1 -34.65 41.01 -14.87
C MET A 1 -36.05 40.52 -15.20
N THR A 2 -36.50 40.73 -16.45
CA THR A 2 -37.93 40.73 -16.82
C THR A 2 -38.45 39.32 -17.12
N ALA A 3 -39.72 39.06 -16.80
CA ALA A 3 -40.36 37.76 -16.99
C ALA A 3 -41.10 37.67 -18.32
N TYR A 4 -40.99 36.53 -19.01
CA TYR A 4 -41.70 36.22 -20.25
C TYR A 4 -42.62 35.01 -20.04
N THR A 5 -43.80 35.03 -20.66
CA THR A 5 -44.71 33.87 -20.74
C THR A 5 -44.67 33.32 -22.16
N ARG A 6 -44.64 31.99 -22.32
CA ARG A 6 -44.55 31.31 -23.63
C ARG A 6 -45.45 30.07 -23.66
N THR A 7 -45.98 29.75 -24.84
CA THR A 7 -46.84 28.59 -25.09
C THR A 7 -46.39 27.93 -26.38
N LEU A 8 -46.47 26.60 -26.44
CA LEU A 8 -46.18 25.80 -27.65
C LEU A 8 -47.48 25.29 -28.28
N LEU A 9 -47.49 25.24 -29.61
CA LEU A 9 -48.55 24.68 -30.44
C LEU A 9 -47.92 23.67 -31.42
N GLU A 10 -48.38 22.43 -31.36
CA GLU A 10 -47.95 21.35 -32.27
C GLU A 10 -48.87 21.31 -33.51
N ILE A 11 -48.26 21.25 -34.70
CA ILE A 11 -48.91 21.59 -35.98
C ILE A 11 -50.06 20.62 -36.34
N ASP A 12 -49.98 19.36 -35.94
CA ASP A 12 -50.94 18.31 -36.33
C ASP A 12 -52.00 17.97 -35.25
N THR A 13 -51.92 18.54 -34.03
CA THR A 13 -52.76 18.13 -32.88
C THR A 13 -53.55 19.28 -32.23
N GLY A 14 -53.01 20.51 -32.22
CA GLY A 14 -53.71 21.69 -31.69
C GLY A 14 -53.90 21.76 -30.17
N GLU A 15 -53.27 20.87 -29.39
CA GLU A 15 -53.23 20.98 -27.92
C GLU A 15 -52.20 22.01 -27.46
N THR A 16 -52.47 22.64 -26.31
CA THR A 16 -51.64 23.73 -25.75
C THR A 16 -50.92 23.28 -24.49
N VAL A 17 -49.58 23.30 -24.51
CA VAL A 17 -48.74 22.90 -23.37
C VAL A 17 -48.20 24.14 -22.63
N PRO A 18 -48.41 24.30 -21.31
CA PRO A 18 -47.89 25.43 -20.55
C PRO A 18 -46.37 25.33 -20.32
N GLY A 19 -45.65 26.45 -20.50
CA GLY A 19 -44.23 26.55 -20.16
C GLY A 19 -43.95 27.21 -18.80
N GLU A 20 -42.87 26.79 -18.13
CA GLU A 20 -42.32 27.50 -16.95
C GLU A 20 -41.38 28.65 -17.36
N ILE A 21 -41.28 29.66 -16.51
CA ILE A 21 -40.59 30.94 -16.79
C ILE A 21 -39.10 30.82 -16.49
N TYR A 22 -38.24 31.11 -17.48
CA TYR A 22 -36.80 31.34 -17.28
C TYR A 22 -36.25 32.50 -18.12
N ILE A 23 -35.13 33.07 -17.68
CA ILE A 23 -34.55 34.31 -18.19
C ILE A 23 -33.17 34.05 -18.82
N ALA A 24 -33.11 33.97 -20.17
CA ALA A 24 -31.97 34.40 -21.01
C ALA A 24 -32.19 34.04 -22.50
N ASP A 25 -31.57 34.84 -23.38
CA ASP A 25 -31.25 34.70 -24.81
C ASP A 25 -32.12 33.80 -25.74
N VAL A 26 -32.63 34.40 -26.83
CA VAL A 26 -33.58 33.78 -27.78
C VAL A 26 -32.95 32.67 -28.63
N ARG A 27 -31.61 32.61 -28.73
CA ARG A 27 -30.92 31.63 -29.59
C ARG A 27 -30.82 30.21 -29.03
N HIS A 28 -31.23 29.97 -27.78
CA HIS A 28 -31.18 28.66 -27.14
C HIS A 28 -32.52 28.32 -26.45
N LEU A 29 -33.50 27.86 -27.23
CA LEU A 29 -34.78 27.36 -26.73
C LEU A 29 -34.58 26.01 -26.02
N ALA A 30 -35.03 25.93 -24.76
CA ALA A 30 -35.05 24.70 -23.96
C ALA A 30 -36.49 24.21 -23.79
N TYR A 31 -36.71 22.91 -23.97
CA TYR A 31 -38.03 22.28 -24.00
C TYR A 31 -38.24 21.35 -22.81
N ALA A 32 -39.49 21.22 -22.34
CA ALA A 32 -39.82 20.34 -21.23
C ALA A 32 -39.62 18.86 -21.63
N PRO A 33 -38.92 18.03 -20.82
CA PRO A 33 -38.65 16.63 -21.16
C PRO A 33 -39.89 15.77 -21.41
N GLY A 34 -41.06 16.15 -20.90
CA GLY A 34 -42.33 15.44 -21.13
C GLY A 34 -42.83 15.55 -22.57
N ALA A 35 -42.88 16.76 -23.13
CA ALA A 35 -43.39 16.99 -24.49
C ALA A 35 -42.52 16.32 -25.56
N VAL A 36 -41.18 16.39 -25.40
CA VAL A 36 -40.23 15.69 -26.28
C VAL A 36 -40.40 14.17 -26.22
N ARG A 37 -40.80 13.63 -25.05
CA ARG A 37 -41.00 12.19 -24.84
C ARG A 37 -42.27 11.68 -25.52
N GLU A 38 -43.34 12.47 -25.57
CA GLU A 38 -44.56 12.11 -26.30
C GLU A 38 -44.35 12.18 -27.82
N ALA A 39 -43.74 13.24 -28.34
CA ALA A 39 -43.42 13.36 -29.77
C ALA A 39 -42.55 12.18 -30.28
N ILE A 40 -41.50 11.81 -29.54
CA ILE A 40 -40.63 10.66 -29.89
C ILE A 40 -41.38 9.32 -29.73
N ALA A 41 -42.29 9.18 -28.76
CA ALA A 41 -43.10 7.97 -28.62
C ALA A 41 -44.08 7.78 -29.79
N VAL A 42 -44.70 8.87 -30.26
CA VAL A 42 -45.58 8.86 -31.45
C VAL A 42 -44.79 8.55 -32.72
N ALA A 43 -43.61 9.15 -32.92
CA ALA A 43 -42.75 8.85 -34.07
C ALA A 43 -42.28 7.39 -34.12
N ASN A 44 -41.88 6.82 -32.96
CA ASN A 44 -41.51 5.40 -32.87
C ASN A 44 -42.71 4.47 -33.09
N ALA A 45 -43.91 4.83 -32.63
CA ALA A 45 -45.13 4.07 -32.89
C ALA A 45 -45.52 4.07 -34.38
N ALA A 46 -45.10 5.08 -35.15
CA ALA A 46 -45.25 5.15 -36.60
C ALA A 46 -44.16 4.37 -37.39
N GLY A 47 -43.18 3.76 -36.71
CA GLY A 47 -42.16 2.90 -37.33
C GLY A 47 -40.90 3.62 -37.84
N ALA A 48 -40.62 4.83 -37.38
CA ALA A 48 -39.36 5.53 -37.65
C ALA A 48 -38.17 4.90 -36.88
N ASP A 49 -36.94 5.14 -37.35
CA ASP A 49 -35.72 4.75 -36.63
C ASP A 49 -35.52 5.65 -35.38
N PRO A 50 -35.39 5.09 -34.16
CA PRO A 50 -35.23 5.88 -32.92
C PRO A 50 -33.97 6.75 -32.86
N MET A 51 -32.98 6.54 -33.74
CA MET A 51 -31.80 7.40 -33.86
C MET A 51 -31.99 8.54 -34.88
N GLU A 52 -32.73 8.32 -35.97
CA GLU A 52 -33.06 9.41 -36.92
C GLU A 52 -34.14 10.34 -36.37
N SER A 53 -35.07 9.84 -35.54
CA SER A 53 -36.14 10.64 -34.91
C SER A 53 -35.66 11.69 -33.90
N GLN A 54 -34.35 11.80 -33.66
CA GLN A 54 -33.71 12.75 -32.74
C GLN A 54 -33.12 13.98 -33.45
N LEU A 55 -33.30 14.11 -34.76
CA LEU A 55 -32.75 15.21 -35.56
C LEU A 55 -33.82 15.83 -36.46
N GLY A 56 -33.98 17.17 -36.39
CA GLY A 56 -34.71 17.93 -37.40
C GLY A 56 -36.22 18.08 -37.19
N VAL A 57 -36.74 17.95 -35.96
CA VAL A 57 -38.18 18.11 -35.67
C VAL A 57 -38.63 19.56 -35.97
N PRO A 58 -39.62 19.79 -36.87
CA PRO A 58 -40.17 21.11 -37.11
C PRO A 58 -41.21 21.49 -36.04
N VAL A 59 -41.16 22.74 -35.56
CA VAL A 59 -42.09 23.28 -34.55
C VAL A 59 -42.48 24.72 -34.86
N LEU A 60 -43.69 25.12 -34.48
CA LEU A 60 -44.11 26.53 -34.46
C LEU A 60 -43.91 27.10 -33.05
N VAL A 61 -43.44 28.35 -32.95
CA VAL A 61 -43.24 29.03 -31.67
C VAL A 61 -43.94 30.39 -31.68
N ASP A 62 -44.76 30.62 -30.65
CA ASP A 62 -45.37 31.91 -30.36
C ASP A 62 -44.57 32.63 -29.26
N TYR A 63 -44.28 33.92 -29.44
CA TYR A 63 -43.69 34.73 -28.40
C TYR A 63 -44.08 36.22 -28.46
N THR A 64 -44.16 36.83 -27.28
CA THR A 64 -44.35 38.28 -27.09
C THR A 64 -43.16 38.85 -26.35
N GLY A 65 -42.59 39.96 -26.86
CA GLY A 65 -41.59 40.76 -26.15
C GLY A 65 -42.01 42.23 -26.06
N ASP A 66 -41.62 42.88 -24.97
CA ASP A 66 -42.08 44.25 -24.62
C ASP A 66 -41.82 45.30 -25.73
N ASP A 67 -40.78 45.11 -26.56
CA ASP A 67 -40.40 46.00 -27.67
C ASP A 67 -40.71 45.45 -29.08
N LEU A 68 -41.28 44.25 -29.22
CA LEU A 68 -41.46 43.57 -30.51
C LEU A 68 -42.91 43.20 -30.87
N GLY A 69 -43.85 43.27 -29.92
CA GLY A 69 -45.22 42.82 -30.13
C GLY A 69 -45.36 41.29 -30.20
N PRO A 70 -46.55 40.76 -30.49
CA PRO A 70 -46.78 39.34 -30.67
C PRO A 70 -46.26 38.84 -32.02
N VAL A 71 -45.38 37.84 -31.98
CA VAL A 71 -45.04 36.97 -33.10
C VAL A 71 -45.73 35.63 -32.85
N THR A 72 -46.49 35.17 -33.85
CA THR A 72 -47.24 33.91 -33.79
C THR A 72 -46.90 33.04 -35.01
N GLU A 73 -46.84 31.73 -34.81
CA GLU A 73 -46.55 30.70 -35.80
C GLU A 73 -45.19 30.88 -36.52
N GLU A 74 -44.11 31.22 -35.79
CA GLU A 74 -42.77 31.23 -36.40
C GLU A 74 -42.21 29.78 -36.54
N PRO A 75 -41.85 29.33 -37.76
CA PRO A 75 -41.37 27.97 -37.99
C PRO A 75 -39.88 27.81 -37.66
N HIS A 76 -39.59 26.90 -36.74
CA HIS A 76 -38.24 26.52 -36.33
C HIS A 76 -37.99 25.02 -36.53
N THR A 77 -36.71 24.62 -36.42
CA THR A 77 -36.29 23.22 -36.56
C THR A 77 -35.31 22.85 -35.45
N LEU A 78 -35.59 21.80 -34.69
CA LEU A 78 -34.75 21.35 -33.59
C LEU A 78 -33.51 20.62 -34.12
N GLN A 79 -32.33 21.19 -33.89
CA GLN A 79 -31.06 20.58 -34.27
C GLN A 79 -30.23 20.16 -33.05
N GLY A 80 -29.95 18.86 -32.96
CA GLY A 80 -28.98 18.27 -32.05
C GLY A 80 -29.50 17.04 -31.30
N PRO A 81 -28.63 16.08 -30.96
CA PRO A 81 -29.03 14.92 -30.15
C PRO A 81 -29.54 15.38 -28.78
N VAL A 82 -30.67 14.81 -28.35
CA VAL A 82 -31.33 15.20 -27.10
C VAL A 82 -30.47 14.80 -25.90
N LEU A 83 -29.74 15.77 -25.35
CA LEU A 83 -29.03 15.63 -24.08
C LEU A 83 -30.05 15.43 -22.96
N TRP A 84 -30.17 14.18 -22.48
CA TRP A 84 -31.00 13.80 -21.34
C TRP A 84 -30.63 14.58 -20.08
N ARG A 85 -31.33 15.70 -19.83
CA ARG A 85 -31.22 16.46 -18.59
C ARG A 85 -32.35 16.08 -17.65
N ARG A 86 -32.00 15.37 -16.57
CA ARG A 86 -32.89 15.18 -15.41
C ARG A 86 -33.10 16.52 -14.72
N THR A 87 -34.34 16.93 -14.52
CA THR A 87 -34.67 17.98 -13.53
C THR A 87 -34.34 17.45 -12.14
N LEU A 88 -33.33 18.03 -11.51
CA LEU A 88 -32.97 17.70 -10.13
C LEU A 88 -33.95 18.42 -9.19
N PRO A 89 -34.44 17.77 -8.11
CA PRO A 89 -35.13 18.46 -7.03
C PRO A 89 -34.33 19.65 -6.53
N LEU A 90 -35.02 20.74 -6.15
CA LEU A 90 -34.39 22.01 -5.80
C LEU A 90 -33.28 21.81 -4.76
N GLY A 91 -32.03 22.10 -5.14
CA GLY A 91 -30.84 21.94 -4.30
C GLY A 91 -29.92 20.76 -4.68
N GLN A 92 -30.42 19.67 -5.29
CA GLN A 92 -29.59 18.52 -5.66
C GLN A 92 -28.64 18.82 -6.84
N GLN A 93 -27.40 18.35 -6.75
CA GLN A 93 -26.38 18.30 -7.80
C GLN A 93 -25.95 16.85 -8.08
N ILE A 94 -25.57 16.56 -9.33
CA ILE A 94 -24.99 15.27 -9.74
C ILE A 94 -23.48 15.31 -9.50
N VAL A 95 -22.99 14.44 -8.62
CA VAL A 95 -21.55 14.20 -8.40
C VAL A 95 -21.12 12.98 -9.22
N GLN A 96 -20.07 13.16 -10.01
CA GLN A 96 -19.51 12.28 -11.06
C GLN A 96 -20.14 10.87 -11.22
N PRO A 97 -20.84 10.60 -12.33
CA PRO A 97 -21.43 9.29 -12.59
C PRO A 97 -20.36 8.24 -12.94
N THR A 98 -20.52 7.00 -12.47
CA THR A 98 -19.71 5.85 -12.91
C THR A 98 -20.56 4.66 -13.35
N GLY A 99 -20.08 3.88 -14.32
CA GLY A 99 -20.80 2.73 -14.86
C GLY A 99 -20.56 1.44 -14.05
N MET A 100 -21.61 0.82 -13.54
CA MET A 100 -21.55 -0.50 -12.89
C MET A 100 -21.67 -1.66 -13.87
N ALA A 101 -22.40 -1.44 -14.97
CA ALA A 101 -22.65 -2.40 -16.04
C ALA A 101 -23.03 -1.65 -17.32
N ALA A 102 -23.12 -2.35 -18.45
CA ALA A 102 -23.49 -1.78 -19.75
C ALA A 102 -24.86 -1.04 -19.76
N SER A 103 -25.71 -1.26 -18.75
CA SER A 103 -27.04 -0.65 -18.62
C SER A 103 -27.28 0.07 -17.28
N GLU A 104 -26.25 0.29 -16.44
CA GLU A 104 -26.42 0.79 -15.07
C GLU A 104 -25.33 1.78 -14.65
N ILE A 105 -25.75 2.93 -14.11
CA ILE A 105 -24.89 4.04 -13.68
C ILE A 105 -25.12 4.32 -12.19
N ALA A 106 -24.05 4.50 -11.41
CA ALA A 106 -24.10 5.02 -10.05
C ALA A 106 -23.88 6.54 -10.05
N VAL A 107 -24.69 7.28 -9.29
CA VAL A 107 -24.70 8.74 -9.22
C VAL A 107 -24.76 9.18 -7.77
N GLY A 108 -23.77 9.96 -7.31
CA GLY A 108 -23.88 10.67 -6.04
C GLY A 108 -24.77 11.90 -6.19
N SER A 109 -25.63 12.17 -5.20
CA SER A 109 -26.25 13.49 -5.06
C SER A 109 -25.58 14.28 -3.94
N SER A 110 -25.50 15.60 -4.09
CA SER A 110 -25.22 16.54 -2.99
C SER A 110 -26.25 17.68 -3.01
N ILE A 111 -26.63 18.24 -1.87
CA ILE A 111 -27.54 19.38 -1.77
C ILE A 111 -26.75 20.63 -1.41
N SER A 112 -26.72 21.64 -2.29
CA SER A 112 -26.02 22.90 -2.02
C SER A 112 -26.91 23.87 -1.23
N PRO A 113 -26.48 24.36 -0.05
CA PRO A 113 -27.01 25.60 0.50
C PRO A 113 -26.31 26.81 -0.15
N THR A 114 -26.99 27.95 -0.22
CA THR A 114 -26.35 29.24 -0.48
C THR A 114 -25.66 29.74 0.80
N GLY A 115 -24.33 29.80 0.80
CA GLY A 115 -23.54 30.45 1.85
C GLY A 115 -22.60 29.53 2.62
N GLY A 116 -21.36 29.39 2.13
CA GLY A 116 -20.14 29.16 2.93
C GLY A 116 -19.95 27.81 3.65
N LEU A 117 -20.96 26.95 3.76
CA LEU A 117 -20.88 25.67 4.46
C LEU A 117 -20.87 24.48 3.46
N PRO A 118 -20.21 23.35 3.80
CA PRO A 118 -20.12 22.18 2.93
C PRO A 118 -21.49 21.55 2.62
N PRO A 119 -21.58 20.73 1.54
CA PRO A 119 -22.87 20.29 1.00
C PRO A 119 -23.69 19.45 1.99
N ARG A 120 -25.01 19.64 1.92
CA ARG A 120 -25.98 18.88 2.71
C ARG A 120 -26.49 17.65 1.95
N GLY A 121 -27.19 16.76 2.67
CA GLY A 121 -27.89 15.53 2.19
C GLY A 121 -27.49 14.91 0.85
N GLY A 122 -26.85 13.75 0.88
CA GLY A 122 -26.41 13.02 -0.32
C GLY A 122 -26.69 11.53 -0.27
N ALA A 123 -27.34 11.00 -1.30
CA ALA A 123 -27.64 9.59 -1.47
C ALA A 123 -26.99 9.04 -2.76
N VAL A 124 -26.51 7.80 -2.71
CA VAL A 124 -26.01 7.08 -3.89
C VAL A 124 -27.22 6.54 -4.64
N ASN A 125 -27.55 7.19 -5.75
CA ASN A 125 -28.64 6.79 -6.62
C ASN A 125 -28.09 5.89 -7.73
N LYS A 126 -28.68 4.71 -7.88
CA LYS A 126 -28.45 3.85 -9.03
C LYS A 126 -29.49 4.15 -10.10
N VAL A 127 -29.03 4.40 -11.31
CA VAL A 127 -29.83 4.84 -12.44
C VAL A 127 -29.69 3.86 -13.60
N ASP A 128 -30.80 3.57 -14.26
CA ASP A 128 -30.84 2.83 -15.51
C ASP A 128 -30.26 3.68 -16.65
N ALA A 129 -29.23 3.17 -17.33
CA ALA A 129 -28.47 3.94 -18.31
C ALA A 129 -29.26 4.29 -19.58
N ALA A 130 -30.30 3.52 -19.92
CA ALA A 130 -31.10 3.71 -21.11
C ALA A 130 -32.33 4.60 -20.87
N THR A 131 -32.90 4.55 -19.65
CA THR A 131 -34.16 5.23 -19.32
C THR A 131 -34.03 6.38 -18.33
N GLY A 132 -32.88 6.55 -17.67
CA GLY A 132 -32.67 7.56 -16.63
C GLY A 132 -33.49 7.31 -15.35
N ALA A 133 -34.18 6.17 -15.24
CA ALA A 133 -35.00 5.83 -14.09
C ALA A 133 -34.12 5.45 -12.89
N VAL A 134 -34.39 6.05 -11.73
CA VAL A 134 -33.77 5.62 -10.46
C VAL A 134 -34.25 4.21 -10.14
N ARG A 135 -33.32 3.26 -10.12
CA ARG A 135 -33.57 1.86 -9.73
C ARG A 135 -33.48 1.68 -8.21
N TRP A 136 -32.67 2.48 -7.53
CA TRP A 136 -32.46 2.45 -6.08
C TRP A 136 -31.74 3.72 -5.59
N SER A 137 -31.87 4.00 -4.30
CA SER A 137 -31.15 5.05 -3.56
C SER A 137 -30.62 4.48 -2.24
N TYR A 138 -29.32 4.63 -1.98
CA TYR A 138 -28.70 4.35 -0.68
C TYR A 138 -28.43 5.67 0.05
N ASP A 139 -28.87 5.77 1.30
CA ASP A 139 -28.49 6.88 2.17
C ASP A 139 -27.41 6.41 3.17
N PRO A 140 -26.13 6.81 2.99
CA PRO A 140 -25.05 6.39 3.87
C PRO A 140 -25.20 6.89 5.32
N VAL A 141 -26.05 7.88 5.59
CA VAL A 141 -26.36 8.33 6.95
C VAL A 141 -27.11 7.25 7.73
N THR A 142 -28.03 6.54 7.06
CA THR A 142 -28.87 5.50 7.69
C THR A 142 -28.12 4.22 8.05
N SER A 143 -26.89 4.09 7.56
CA SER A 143 -25.93 3.02 7.89
C SER A 143 -24.88 3.45 8.92
N MET A 144 -24.73 4.74 9.24
CA MET A 144 -23.73 5.20 10.21
C MET A 144 -24.18 4.90 11.66
N PRO A 145 -23.26 4.48 12.55
CA PRO A 145 -23.60 4.00 13.90
C PRO A 145 -24.16 5.06 14.86
N THR A 146 -24.04 6.36 14.54
CA THR A 146 -24.42 7.49 15.39
C THR A 146 -25.72 8.19 15.00
N SER A 147 -26.59 7.54 14.21
CA SER A 147 -27.86 8.13 13.70
C SER A 147 -28.97 8.26 14.78
N SER A 148 -28.68 8.87 15.93
CA SER A 148 -29.65 9.11 17.01
C SER A 148 -30.56 10.31 16.70
N GLY A 149 -31.45 10.16 15.69
CA GLY A 149 -32.63 11.01 15.46
C GLY A 149 -32.44 12.50 15.15
N GLY A 150 -31.20 13.00 15.14
CA GLY A 150 -30.85 14.37 14.75
C GLY A 150 -30.64 14.52 13.24
N ALA A 151 -30.72 15.75 12.74
CA ALA A 151 -30.51 16.07 11.32
C ALA A 151 -29.03 15.98 10.89
N VAL A 152 -28.49 14.76 10.88
CA VAL A 152 -27.17 14.47 10.31
C VAL A 152 -27.18 14.83 8.83
N THR A 153 -26.16 15.55 8.41
CA THR A 153 -26.08 16.17 7.10
C THR A 153 -24.90 15.58 6.36
N ALA A 154 -25.15 14.83 5.27
CA ALA A 154 -24.07 14.16 4.54
C ALA A 154 -23.84 14.67 3.11
N SER A 155 -22.59 14.62 2.67
CA SER A 155 -22.18 14.74 1.27
C SER A 155 -21.56 13.43 0.80
N VAL A 156 -21.70 13.10 -0.49
CA VAL A 156 -21.12 11.90 -1.11
C VAL A 156 -20.14 12.33 -2.20
N THR A 157 -18.99 11.65 -2.25
CA THR A 157 -17.94 11.90 -3.25
C THR A 157 -18.35 11.45 -4.65
N GLY A 158 -17.47 11.67 -5.64
CA GLY A 158 -17.51 10.85 -6.85
C GLY A 158 -17.35 9.36 -6.51
N SER A 159 -17.88 8.50 -7.37
CA SER A 159 -17.87 7.04 -7.16
C SER A 159 -16.73 6.36 -7.92
N ALA A 160 -16.43 5.12 -7.54
CA ALA A 160 -15.51 4.24 -8.25
C ALA A 160 -16.12 2.83 -8.38
N VAL A 161 -15.68 2.03 -9.34
CA VAL A 161 -16.21 0.67 -9.57
C VAL A 161 -15.09 -0.36 -9.63
N ALA A 162 -15.27 -1.47 -8.91
CA ALA A 162 -14.35 -2.60 -8.87
C ALA A 162 -15.11 -3.93 -8.99
N GLY A 163 -15.36 -4.36 -10.23
CA GLY A 163 -16.18 -5.54 -10.52
C GLY A 163 -17.66 -5.26 -10.23
N ASP A 164 -18.27 -6.01 -9.31
CA ASP A 164 -19.68 -5.84 -8.92
C ASP A 164 -19.90 -4.82 -7.78
N THR A 165 -18.86 -4.12 -7.36
CA THR A 165 -18.85 -3.25 -6.18
C THR A 165 -18.58 -1.79 -6.56
N VAL A 166 -19.46 -0.89 -6.16
CA VAL A 166 -19.26 0.56 -6.15
C VAL A 166 -18.58 0.95 -4.84
N ILE A 167 -17.62 1.87 -4.91
CA ILE A 167 -16.97 2.46 -3.76
C ILE A 167 -17.26 3.96 -3.76
N VAL A 168 -17.67 4.48 -2.60
CA VAL A 168 -18.01 5.89 -2.39
C VAL A 168 -17.44 6.36 -1.06
N GLY A 169 -17.01 7.62 -0.99
CA GLY A 169 -16.83 8.33 0.26
C GLY A 169 -18.11 9.05 0.67
N ALA A 170 -18.39 9.08 1.96
CA ALA A 170 -19.47 9.82 2.57
C ALA A 170 -18.93 10.64 3.76
N THR A 171 -19.24 11.92 3.81
CA THR A 171 -18.90 12.86 4.90
C THR A 171 -20.19 13.26 5.58
N GLY A 172 -20.42 12.85 6.82
CA GLY A 172 -21.56 13.26 7.64
C GLY A 172 -21.18 14.29 8.70
N ILE A 173 -22.06 15.24 9.00
CA ILE A 173 -21.92 16.22 10.08
C ILE A 173 -23.10 16.07 11.04
N ALA A 174 -22.83 15.89 12.33
CA ALA A 174 -23.86 15.71 13.38
C ALA A 174 -24.05 17.01 14.20
N PRO A 175 -25.19 17.19 14.93
CA PRO A 175 -25.39 18.32 15.85
C PRO A 175 -24.84 18.06 17.29
N PRO A 176 -24.31 19.07 18.02
CA PRO A 176 -23.95 20.40 17.54
C PRO A 176 -22.92 20.30 16.40
N TRP A 177 -22.91 21.27 15.49
CA TRP A 177 -22.35 21.18 14.12
C TRP A 177 -20.81 21.13 14.04
N ASP A 178 -20.20 20.55 15.06
CA ASP A 178 -18.79 20.62 15.44
C ASP A 178 -18.17 19.20 15.46
N LEU A 179 -18.82 18.23 14.79
CA LEU A 179 -18.37 16.83 14.69
C LEU A 179 -18.54 16.29 13.27
N VAL A 180 -17.42 15.96 12.62
CA VAL A 180 -17.38 15.35 11.28
C VAL A 180 -17.14 13.85 11.36
N ALA A 181 -18.02 13.05 10.76
CA ALA A 181 -17.89 11.60 10.60
C ALA A 181 -17.64 11.25 9.12
N ASN A 182 -16.41 10.92 8.78
CA ASN A 182 -16.03 10.51 7.42
C ASN A 182 -16.01 8.98 7.29
N SER A 183 -16.56 8.46 6.19
CA SER A 183 -16.65 7.03 5.90
C SER A 183 -16.36 6.69 4.44
N ILE A 184 -15.79 5.52 4.17
CA ILE A 184 -15.70 4.93 2.83
C ILE A 184 -16.49 3.62 2.83
N ILE A 185 -17.39 3.46 1.85
CA ILE A 185 -18.36 2.35 1.81
C ILE A 185 -18.22 1.62 0.48
N GLY A 186 -18.10 0.29 0.54
CA GLY A 186 -18.15 -0.60 -0.62
C GLY A 186 -19.53 -1.25 -0.74
N LEU A 187 -20.27 -0.93 -1.80
CA LEU A 187 -21.64 -1.41 -2.03
C LEU A 187 -21.70 -2.30 -3.27
N ARG A 188 -22.15 -3.55 -3.09
CA ARG A 188 -22.40 -4.48 -4.18
C ARG A 188 -23.60 -4.02 -5.02
N ARG A 189 -23.62 -4.40 -6.30
CA ARG A 189 -24.85 -4.44 -7.10
C ARG A 189 -25.97 -5.13 -6.32
N GLN A 190 -27.07 -4.41 -6.16
CA GLN A 190 -28.33 -4.94 -5.65
C GLN A 190 -28.82 -6.14 -6.48
N VAL A 191 -29.22 -7.20 -5.77
CA VAL A 191 -29.77 -8.45 -6.32
C VAL A 191 -31.00 -8.84 -5.49
N ASP A 192 -31.80 -9.79 -5.98
CA ASP A 192 -32.84 -10.41 -5.16
C ASP A 192 -32.20 -11.05 -3.92
N ALA A 193 -32.64 -10.65 -2.73
CA ALA A 193 -32.18 -11.23 -1.47
C ALA A 193 -33.15 -12.33 -1.03
N SER A 194 -32.65 -13.53 -0.74
CA SER A 194 -33.48 -14.65 -0.29
C SER A 194 -32.92 -15.31 0.95
N VAL A 195 -33.80 -15.59 1.93
CA VAL A 195 -33.51 -16.43 3.10
C VAL A 195 -34.23 -17.78 2.96
N LEU A 196 -33.73 -18.81 3.66
CA LEU A 196 -34.28 -20.17 3.61
C LEU A 196 -35.09 -20.45 4.87
N LEU A 197 -36.40 -20.57 4.72
CA LEU A 197 -37.35 -20.83 5.81
C LEU A 197 -37.27 -22.27 6.33
N SER A 198 -37.49 -22.46 7.62
CA SER A 198 -37.54 -23.78 8.25
C SER A 198 -38.78 -24.58 7.81
N VAL A 199 -39.93 -23.91 7.66
CA VAL A 199 -41.22 -24.50 7.30
C VAL A 199 -41.56 -24.26 5.82
N ALA A 200 -42.23 -25.23 5.20
CA ALA A 200 -42.77 -25.17 3.83
C ALA A 200 -44.24 -24.71 3.83
N ASP A 201 -44.48 -23.49 4.33
CA ASP A 201 -45.81 -22.88 4.44
C ASP A 201 -45.72 -21.36 4.21
N GLU A 202 -46.85 -20.65 4.19
CA GLU A 202 -46.88 -19.19 4.21
C GLU A 202 -46.74 -18.64 5.64
N PRO A 203 -45.93 -17.59 5.87
CA PRO A 203 -45.80 -16.96 7.17
C PRO A 203 -47.06 -16.16 7.52
N ALA A 204 -47.38 -16.08 8.82
CA ALA A 204 -48.49 -15.25 9.33
C ALA A 204 -48.11 -13.76 9.39
N ALA A 205 -46.85 -13.45 9.68
CA ALA A 205 -46.28 -12.10 9.58
C ALA A 205 -44.76 -12.18 9.31
N VAL A 206 -44.22 -11.12 8.71
CA VAL A 206 -42.77 -10.94 8.50
C VAL A 206 -42.42 -9.53 8.95
N GLU A 207 -41.59 -9.42 9.98
CA GLU A 207 -41.31 -8.17 10.68
C GLU A 207 -39.84 -7.78 10.54
N LEU A 208 -39.57 -6.51 10.27
CA LEU A 208 -38.23 -5.92 10.29
C LEU A 208 -37.84 -5.62 11.74
N LEU A 209 -36.76 -6.24 12.23
CA LEU A 209 -36.26 -5.98 13.58
C LEU A 209 -35.53 -4.63 13.64
N ARG A 210 -35.81 -3.85 14.69
CA ARG A 210 -35.21 -2.53 14.93
C ARG A 210 -34.88 -2.33 16.41
N ALA A 211 -34.07 -1.31 16.69
CA ALA A 211 -33.81 -0.92 18.08
C ALA A 211 -35.10 -0.43 18.76
N GLY A 212 -35.61 -1.23 19.70
CA GLY A 212 -36.81 -0.90 20.49
C GLY A 212 -38.15 -1.41 19.94
N GLY A 213 -38.16 -2.24 18.88
CA GLY A 213 -39.39 -2.82 18.34
C GLY A 213 -39.19 -3.60 17.05
N ALA A 214 -40.30 -3.98 16.41
CA ALA A 214 -40.31 -4.57 15.09
C ALA A 214 -41.44 -3.94 14.25
N ASP A 215 -41.21 -3.76 12.95
CA ASP A 215 -42.17 -3.18 12.01
C ASP A 215 -42.63 -4.25 11.00
N GLU A 216 -43.93 -4.51 10.93
CA GLU A 216 -44.49 -5.50 10.00
C GLU A 216 -44.34 -5.06 8.53
N ILE A 217 -43.68 -5.89 7.74
CA ILE A 217 -43.39 -5.65 6.32
C ILE A 217 -44.63 -6.01 5.48
N ALA A 218 -45.06 -5.11 4.60
CA ALA A 218 -46.15 -5.36 3.68
C ALA A 218 -45.87 -6.57 2.77
N PRO A 219 -46.82 -7.52 2.62
CA PRO A 219 -46.68 -8.67 1.72
C PRO A 219 -46.37 -8.34 0.25
N THR A 220 -46.59 -7.09 -0.18
CA THR A 220 -46.18 -6.60 -1.51
C THR A 220 -44.66 -6.44 -1.68
N SER A 221 -43.90 -6.41 -0.59
CA SER A 221 -42.45 -6.17 -0.58
C SER A 221 -41.60 -7.44 -0.70
N TYR A 222 -42.21 -8.63 -0.51
CA TYR A 222 -41.54 -9.93 -0.59
C TYR A 222 -42.37 -10.94 -1.38
N ARG A 223 -41.78 -12.10 -1.65
CA ARG A 223 -42.44 -13.28 -2.24
C ARG A 223 -42.02 -14.50 -1.46
N VAL A 224 -42.96 -15.36 -1.11
CA VAL A 224 -42.70 -16.66 -0.53
C VAL A 224 -42.90 -17.72 -1.62
N ASP A 225 -41.99 -18.68 -1.67
CA ASP A 225 -42.18 -19.94 -2.39
C ASP A 225 -42.12 -21.08 -1.36
N PRO A 226 -43.29 -21.58 -0.89
CA PRO A 226 -43.34 -22.67 0.08
C PRO A 226 -42.69 -23.96 -0.42
N ALA A 227 -42.65 -24.21 -1.73
CA ALA A 227 -42.09 -25.44 -2.30
C ALA A 227 -40.55 -25.45 -2.25
N THR A 228 -39.90 -24.29 -2.45
CA THR A 228 -38.45 -24.15 -2.26
C THR A 228 -38.05 -23.62 -0.89
N ARG A 229 -39.02 -23.27 -0.04
CA ARG A 229 -38.87 -22.63 1.28
C ARG A 229 -38.10 -21.32 1.21
N ARG A 230 -38.31 -20.51 0.17
CA ARG A 230 -37.59 -19.25 -0.03
C ARG A 230 -38.50 -18.05 0.22
N LEU A 231 -38.14 -17.23 1.18
CA LEU A 231 -38.64 -15.86 1.28
C LEU A 231 -37.66 -14.97 0.53
N THR A 232 -38.14 -14.32 -0.53
CA THR A 232 -37.34 -13.52 -1.47
C THR A 232 -37.84 -12.08 -1.48
N PHE A 233 -36.95 -11.12 -1.22
CA PHE A 233 -37.17 -9.70 -1.45
C PHE A 233 -36.67 -9.35 -2.86
N PRO A 234 -37.56 -9.04 -3.82
CA PRO A 234 -37.15 -8.67 -5.18
C PRO A 234 -36.32 -7.37 -5.16
N SER A 235 -35.31 -7.25 -6.01
CA SER A 235 -34.41 -6.09 -6.00
C SER A 235 -35.14 -4.75 -6.19
N ALA A 236 -36.25 -4.74 -6.94
CA ALA A 236 -37.09 -3.55 -7.10
C ALA A 236 -37.79 -3.08 -5.80
N GLY A 237 -38.04 -3.99 -4.85
CA GLY A 237 -38.72 -3.71 -3.57
C GLY A 237 -37.79 -3.66 -2.36
N GLY A 238 -36.77 -4.53 -2.30
CA GLY A 238 -35.80 -4.55 -1.20
C GLY A 238 -34.96 -3.27 -1.05
N ALA A 239 -35.02 -2.38 -2.05
CA ALA A 239 -34.52 -1.01 -2.03
C ALA A 239 -35.17 -0.14 -0.94
N ASN A 240 -36.48 -0.29 -0.77
CA ASN A 240 -37.27 0.43 0.23
C ASN A 240 -38.53 -0.38 0.51
N LEU A 241 -38.51 -1.15 1.59
CA LEU A 241 -39.66 -1.89 2.08
C LEU A 241 -40.78 -0.93 2.48
N LEU A 242 -42.02 -1.39 2.35
CA LEU A 242 -43.19 -0.70 2.88
C LEU A 242 -43.73 -1.45 4.10
N SER A 243 -44.21 -0.73 5.11
CA SER A 243 -45.00 -1.31 6.20
C SER A 243 -46.41 -1.68 5.71
N THR A 244 -47.15 -2.46 6.49
CA THR A 244 -48.58 -2.72 6.24
C THR A 244 -49.45 -1.44 6.19
N THR A 245 -48.97 -0.33 6.76
CA THR A 245 -49.58 1.01 6.68
C THR A 245 -49.09 1.87 5.49
N GLY A 246 -48.20 1.34 4.65
CA GLY A 246 -47.62 2.04 3.49
C GLY A 246 -46.46 3.00 3.83
N ALA A 247 -45.95 2.97 5.07
CA ALA A 247 -44.81 3.79 5.48
C ALA A 247 -43.48 3.19 4.99
N SER A 248 -42.51 4.06 4.72
CA SER A 248 -41.16 3.67 4.28
C SER A 248 -40.40 2.99 5.43
N LEU A 249 -39.99 1.73 5.24
CA LEU A 249 -39.17 0.97 6.18
C LEU A 249 -37.68 0.93 5.80
N GLY A 250 -37.30 1.42 4.63
CA GLY A 250 -35.92 1.49 4.16
C GLY A 250 -35.43 0.16 3.56
N PRO A 251 -34.11 0.04 3.27
CA PRO A 251 -33.56 -1.14 2.61
C PRO A 251 -33.52 -2.36 3.52
N ILE A 252 -33.69 -3.55 2.93
CA ILE A 252 -33.73 -4.83 3.66
C ILE A 252 -32.35 -5.52 3.79
N TYR A 253 -31.38 -5.14 2.97
CA TYR A 253 -30.05 -5.77 2.94
C TYR A 253 -29.30 -5.55 4.26
N GLY A 254 -28.70 -6.60 4.80
CA GLY A 254 -27.98 -6.57 6.09
C GLY A 254 -28.89 -6.44 7.31
N ARG A 255 -30.22 -6.40 7.15
CA ARG A 255 -31.16 -6.27 8.25
C ARG A 255 -31.65 -7.62 8.73
N ALA A 256 -31.92 -7.71 10.02
CA ALA A 256 -32.54 -8.87 10.63
C ALA A 256 -34.07 -8.80 10.53
N ILE A 257 -34.69 -9.94 10.29
CA ILE A 257 -36.15 -10.10 10.24
C ILE A 257 -36.60 -11.19 11.20
N MET A 258 -37.84 -11.08 11.65
CA MET A 258 -38.57 -12.13 12.36
C MET A 258 -39.72 -12.61 11.49
N VAL A 259 -39.79 -13.92 11.29
CA VAL A 259 -40.89 -14.61 10.61
C VAL A 259 -41.77 -15.24 11.70
N THR A 260 -43.04 -14.86 11.73
CA THR A 260 -44.03 -15.46 12.63
C THR A 260 -44.86 -16.47 11.85
N TRP A 261 -44.90 -17.71 12.32
CA TRP A 261 -45.66 -18.80 11.70
C TRP A 261 -47.11 -18.85 12.20
N PRO A 262 -48.06 -19.45 11.45
CA PRO A 262 -49.48 -19.55 11.86
C PRO A 262 -49.74 -20.27 13.20
N ASN A 263 -48.78 -21.06 13.68
CA ASN A 263 -48.80 -21.72 14.99
C ASN A 263 -48.23 -20.87 16.15
N GLY A 264 -47.82 -19.63 15.87
CA GLY A 264 -47.17 -18.73 16.82
C GLY A 264 -45.67 -18.98 17.04
N ALA A 265 -45.04 -19.89 16.29
CA ALA A 265 -43.59 -20.07 16.33
C ALA A 265 -42.88 -18.88 15.66
N LEU A 266 -41.72 -18.51 16.20
CA LEU A 266 -40.89 -17.42 15.70
C LEU A 266 -39.60 -17.97 15.09
N GLU A 267 -39.22 -17.45 13.93
CA GLU A 267 -38.00 -17.80 13.21
C GLU A 267 -37.27 -16.51 12.79
N MET A 268 -36.02 -16.34 13.25
CA MET A 268 -35.22 -15.16 12.92
C MET A 268 -34.35 -15.44 11.69
N HIS A 269 -34.11 -14.42 10.86
CA HIS A 269 -33.11 -14.46 9.80
C HIS A 269 -32.30 -13.15 9.74
N ALA A 270 -31.09 -13.22 9.18
CA ALA A 270 -30.32 -12.07 8.71
C ALA A 270 -30.35 -12.04 7.19
N VAL A 271 -30.93 -10.99 6.59
CA VAL A 271 -31.04 -10.88 5.14
C VAL A 271 -29.66 -10.54 4.55
N PRO A 272 -29.19 -11.23 3.49
CA PRO A 272 -27.88 -11.00 2.91
C PRO A 272 -27.59 -9.52 2.61
N ASP A 273 -26.47 -9.00 3.12
CA ASP A 273 -26.05 -7.63 2.88
C ASP A 273 -25.49 -7.44 1.46
N ILE A 274 -25.64 -6.22 0.93
CA ILE A 274 -24.93 -5.73 -0.25
C ILE A 274 -23.68 -4.94 0.14
N GLU A 275 -23.58 -4.46 1.37
CA GLU A 275 -22.35 -3.87 1.86
C GLU A 275 -21.23 -4.91 1.88
N ARG A 276 -20.08 -4.52 1.33
CA ARG A 276 -18.85 -5.31 1.25
C ARG A 276 -17.85 -4.95 2.34
N PHE A 277 -17.86 -3.67 2.73
CA PHE A 277 -17.12 -3.10 3.84
C PHE A 277 -17.64 -1.68 4.13
N HIS A 278 -17.42 -1.21 5.35
CA HIS A 278 -17.63 0.16 5.76
C HIS A 278 -16.48 0.60 6.67
N HIS A 279 -15.66 1.51 6.16
CA HIS A 279 -14.61 2.19 6.91
C HIS A 279 -15.23 3.41 7.59
N THR A 280 -15.29 3.46 8.92
CA THR A 280 -15.76 4.63 9.69
C THR A 280 -14.87 4.83 10.91
N ALA A 281 -14.29 6.01 11.04
CA ALA A 281 -13.38 6.30 12.14
C ALA A 281 -14.05 6.14 13.52
N GLY A 282 -13.36 5.48 14.45
CA GLY A 282 -13.85 5.23 15.82
C GLY A 282 -14.85 4.08 15.98
N PHE A 283 -15.19 3.36 14.90
CA PHE A 283 -16.13 2.24 14.91
C PHE A 283 -15.63 1.04 14.09
N ILE A 284 -16.05 -0.16 14.48
CA ILE A 284 -15.92 -1.39 13.68
C ILE A 284 -17.30 -2.04 13.50
N ARG A 285 -17.56 -2.66 12.36
CA ARG A 285 -18.79 -3.42 12.09
C ARG A 285 -18.45 -4.91 11.96
N LEU A 286 -19.08 -5.72 12.80
CA LEU A 286 -18.89 -7.18 12.85
C LEU A 286 -19.65 -7.86 11.69
N GLN A 287 -18.98 -8.75 10.95
CA GLN A 287 -19.54 -9.35 9.73
C GLN A 287 -20.75 -10.26 9.97
N ARG A 288 -20.82 -10.94 11.12
CA ARG A 288 -21.90 -11.90 11.44
C ARG A 288 -22.90 -11.31 12.42
N HIS A 289 -23.63 -10.31 11.97
CA HIS A 289 -24.74 -9.70 12.70
C HIS A 289 -26.10 -10.34 12.30
N PRO A 290 -27.11 -10.40 13.20
CA PRO A 290 -27.07 -9.96 14.60
C PRO A 290 -26.05 -10.67 15.48
N VAL A 291 -25.65 -9.98 16.55
CA VAL A 291 -24.69 -10.45 17.56
C VAL A 291 -25.40 -10.63 18.89
N ASP A 292 -25.26 -11.82 19.49
CA ASP A 292 -25.78 -12.17 20.81
C ASP A 292 -24.87 -11.55 21.90
N LEU A 293 -25.40 -10.56 22.62
CA LEU A 293 -24.71 -9.86 23.71
C LEU A 293 -24.90 -10.53 25.07
N SER A 294 -25.68 -11.62 25.15
CA SER A 294 -25.71 -12.47 26.36
C SER A 294 -24.50 -13.40 26.44
N ALA A 295 -23.83 -13.64 25.30
CA ALA A 295 -22.50 -14.22 25.22
C ALA A 295 -21.40 -13.14 25.38
N SER A 296 -20.22 -13.54 25.83
CA SER A 296 -19.10 -12.62 26.02
C SER A 296 -18.49 -12.17 24.69
N LEU A 297 -18.78 -10.94 24.27
CA LEU A 297 -17.98 -10.23 23.26
C LEU A 297 -16.64 -9.84 23.88
N VAL A 298 -15.54 -10.19 23.22
CA VAL A 298 -14.17 -9.94 23.70
C VAL A 298 -13.35 -9.36 22.55
N ILE A 299 -12.74 -8.19 22.78
CA ILE A 299 -11.79 -7.55 21.87
C ILE A 299 -10.38 -7.68 22.45
N ARG A 300 -9.39 -7.98 21.61
CA ARG A 300 -7.98 -8.07 21.97
C ARG A 300 -7.10 -7.39 20.92
N ARG A 301 -5.94 -6.87 21.35
CA ARG A 301 -4.81 -6.61 20.44
C ARG A 301 -4.21 -7.95 19.95
N PRO A 302 -3.48 -8.02 18.82
CA PRO A 302 -2.88 -9.27 18.31
C PRO A 302 -1.84 -9.92 19.24
N ASN A 303 -1.29 -9.14 20.18
CA ASN A 303 -0.42 -9.62 21.26
C ASN A 303 -1.18 -10.32 22.41
N GLY A 304 -2.51 -10.34 22.37
CA GLY A 304 -3.39 -11.00 23.33
C GLY A 304 -3.98 -10.10 24.42
N LEU A 305 -3.49 -8.86 24.58
CA LEU A 305 -3.99 -7.91 25.59
C LEU A 305 -5.48 -7.63 25.38
N LEU A 306 -6.26 -7.68 26.47
CA LEU A 306 -7.67 -7.34 26.48
C LEU A 306 -7.87 -5.85 26.16
N VAL A 307 -8.89 -5.55 25.38
CA VAL A 307 -9.35 -4.19 25.09
C VAL A 307 -10.66 -3.93 25.85
N ASN A 308 -10.66 -2.87 26.64
CA ASN A 308 -11.78 -2.38 27.44
C ASN A 308 -12.24 -1.01 26.89
N GLY A 309 -13.33 -0.45 27.44
CA GLY A 309 -13.82 0.89 27.06
C GLY A 309 -14.53 0.99 25.70
N TRP A 310 -14.65 -0.11 24.97
CA TRP A 310 -15.54 -0.22 23.81
C TRP A 310 -17.02 -0.26 24.21
N ALA A 311 -17.91 0.10 23.28
CA ALA A 311 -19.36 0.09 23.51
C ALA A 311 -20.12 -0.38 22.27
N VAL A 312 -21.19 -1.16 22.45
CA VAL A 312 -22.09 -1.53 21.35
C VAL A 312 -22.93 -0.33 20.95
N ALA A 313 -23.03 -0.04 19.64
CA ALA A 313 -23.96 0.97 19.14
C ALA A 313 -25.38 0.37 19.03
N ASN A 314 -26.38 1.12 19.48
CA ASN A 314 -27.81 0.77 19.43
C ASN A 314 -28.15 -0.66 19.93
N PRO A 315 -27.71 -1.07 21.14
CA PRO A 315 -28.05 -2.38 21.69
C PRO A 315 -29.56 -2.48 21.94
N THR A 316 -30.13 -3.66 21.72
CA THR A 316 -31.56 -3.90 21.90
C THR A 316 -31.85 -5.30 22.44
N THR A 317 -33.12 -5.60 22.72
CA THR A 317 -33.55 -6.90 23.24
C THR A 317 -34.70 -7.43 22.39
N VAL A 318 -34.49 -8.57 21.71
CA VAL A 318 -35.52 -9.25 20.92
C VAL A 318 -35.71 -10.66 21.50
N GLY A 319 -36.97 -11.07 21.73
CA GLY A 319 -37.27 -12.39 22.31
C GLY A 319 -36.70 -12.65 23.71
N GLY A 320 -36.28 -11.60 24.43
CA GLY A 320 -35.60 -11.70 25.72
C GLY A 320 -34.07 -11.85 25.64
N VAL A 321 -33.48 -11.90 24.45
CA VAL A 321 -32.02 -11.94 24.22
C VAL A 321 -31.51 -10.54 23.93
N ALA A 322 -30.50 -10.09 24.67
CA ALA A 322 -29.80 -8.84 24.40
C ALA A 322 -28.92 -9.01 23.15
N MET A 323 -29.00 -8.09 22.19
CA MET A 323 -28.34 -8.22 20.90
C MET A 323 -27.96 -6.88 20.25
N SER A 324 -26.96 -6.91 19.37
CA SER A 324 -26.70 -5.87 18.38
C SER A 324 -27.23 -6.35 17.03
N LEU A 325 -28.22 -5.66 16.46
CA LEU A 325 -28.81 -6.05 15.17
C LEU A 325 -27.88 -5.77 13.98
N ASP A 326 -27.16 -4.65 14.03
CA ASP A 326 -26.36 -4.13 12.90
C ASP A 326 -24.85 -4.42 13.03
N GLY A 327 -24.40 -4.97 14.18
CA GLY A 327 -23.02 -5.39 14.42
C GLY A 327 -22.03 -4.28 14.75
N TRP A 328 -22.50 -3.05 14.99
CA TRP A 328 -21.63 -1.88 15.23
C TRP A 328 -21.08 -1.82 16.67
N ILE A 329 -19.75 -1.67 16.77
CA ILE A 329 -19.02 -1.46 18.03
C ILE A 329 -18.23 -0.14 17.92
N SER A 330 -18.41 0.74 18.89
CA SER A 330 -17.57 1.92 19.10
C SER A 330 -16.29 1.53 19.83
N ILE A 331 -15.15 2.00 19.31
CA ILE A 331 -13.82 1.84 19.89
C ILE A 331 -13.17 3.20 20.22
N ALA A 332 -13.91 4.31 20.07
CA ALA A 332 -13.38 5.67 20.21
C ALA A 332 -12.86 6.03 21.62
N ALA A 333 -13.31 5.30 22.66
CA ALA A 333 -12.84 5.43 24.04
C ALA A 333 -12.13 4.15 24.53
N ALA A 334 -11.76 3.25 23.61
CA ALA A 334 -11.18 1.97 23.97
C ALA A 334 -9.71 2.11 24.40
N GLN A 335 -9.33 1.30 25.37
CA GLN A 335 -7.96 1.19 25.89
C GLN A 335 -7.64 -0.28 26.14
N ASP A 336 -6.38 -0.68 25.98
CA ASP A 336 -5.96 -2.02 26.40
C ASP A 336 -5.81 -2.13 27.93
N ALA A 337 -5.53 -3.34 28.42
CA ALA A 337 -5.37 -3.65 29.84
C ALA A 337 -4.23 -2.87 30.54
N THR A 338 -3.32 -2.24 29.80
CA THR A 338 -2.25 -1.40 30.35
C THR A 338 -2.63 0.09 30.44
N GLY A 339 -3.78 0.48 29.88
CA GLY A 339 -4.24 1.87 29.80
C GLY A 339 -3.81 2.59 28.51
N THR A 340 -3.12 1.91 27.60
CA THR A 340 -2.77 2.44 26.27
C THR A 340 -4.04 2.55 25.42
N ALA A 341 -4.27 3.69 24.77
CA ALA A 341 -5.42 3.91 23.89
C ALA A 341 -5.41 2.95 22.70
N ILE A 342 -6.59 2.67 22.14
CA ILE A 342 -6.70 2.06 20.80
C ILE A 342 -6.70 3.20 19.78
N GLU A 343 -5.65 3.26 18.99
CA GLU A 343 -5.40 4.33 18.03
C GLU A 343 -5.74 3.91 16.60
N PRO A 344 -6.10 4.84 15.70
CA PRO A 344 -6.36 4.49 14.32
C PRO A 344 -5.13 3.85 13.64
N GLY A 345 -5.32 2.70 13.01
CA GLY A 345 -4.27 1.80 12.51
C GLY A 345 -4.01 0.58 13.40
N ASP A 346 -4.46 0.57 14.65
CA ASP A 346 -4.34 -0.61 15.53
C ASP A 346 -5.17 -1.79 15.01
N GLU A 347 -4.55 -2.97 14.91
CA GLU A 347 -5.29 -4.19 14.66
C GLU A 347 -6.02 -4.68 15.93
N LEU A 348 -7.22 -5.23 15.73
CA LEU A 348 -8.08 -5.81 16.74
C LEU A 348 -8.53 -7.20 16.32
N GLN A 349 -8.46 -8.17 17.24
CA GLN A 349 -9.09 -9.48 17.12
C GLN A 349 -10.35 -9.49 17.98
N VAL A 350 -11.49 -9.79 17.36
CA VAL A 350 -12.80 -9.83 18.03
C VAL A 350 -13.32 -11.27 18.05
N SER A 351 -13.65 -11.72 19.25
CA SER A 351 -14.37 -12.98 19.51
C SER A 351 -15.76 -12.65 20.02
N TYR A 352 -16.79 -13.25 19.43
CA TYR A 352 -18.19 -12.94 19.72
C TYR A 352 -19.10 -14.08 19.27
N ARG A 353 -20.39 -13.97 19.54
CA ARG A 353 -21.40 -14.93 19.10
C ARG A 353 -22.33 -14.30 18.07
N GLY A 354 -22.18 -14.70 16.81
CA GLY A 354 -22.82 -14.06 15.66
C GLY A 354 -23.79 -14.99 14.92
N TRP A 355 -24.72 -14.42 14.16
CA TRP A 355 -25.70 -15.19 13.40
C TRP A 355 -25.09 -15.92 12.18
N SER A 356 -25.65 -17.08 11.82
CA SER A 356 -25.28 -17.85 10.64
C SER A 356 -26.52 -18.42 9.94
N GLU A 357 -26.93 -17.84 8.82
CA GLU A 357 -28.00 -18.35 7.95
C GLU A 357 -27.76 -19.80 7.48
N ARG A 358 -26.50 -20.22 7.35
CA ARG A 358 -26.16 -21.59 6.95
C ARG A 358 -26.57 -22.62 8.00
N ASP A 359 -26.46 -22.24 9.27
CA ASP A 359 -26.64 -23.12 10.42
C ASP A 359 -27.98 -22.87 11.13
N GLY A 360 -28.73 -21.84 10.71
CA GLY A 360 -30.04 -21.46 11.24
C GLY A 360 -29.99 -20.93 12.68
N GLY A 361 -28.88 -20.30 13.08
CA GLY A 361 -28.67 -19.95 14.49
C GLY A 361 -27.41 -19.14 14.79
N PHE A 362 -27.24 -18.82 16.07
CA PHE A 362 -26.06 -18.17 16.62
C PHE A 362 -24.88 -19.15 16.80
N ILE A 363 -23.73 -18.80 16.24
CA ILE A 363 -22.47 -19.54 16.36
C ILE A 363 -21.40 -18.70 17.07
N ASP A 364 -20.54 -19.36 17.84
CA ASP A 364 -19.37 -18.72 18.43
C ASP A 364 -18.29 -18.49 17.36
N ILE A 365 -17.55 -17.39 17.48
CA ILE A 365 -16.45 -16.95 16.60
C ILE A 365 -15.26 -16.63 17.53
N PRO A 366 -14.11 -17.33 17.42
CA PRO A 366 -13.77 -18.40 16.47
C PRO A 366 -14.61 -19.67 16.62
N ASN A 367 -14.68 -20.47 15.54
CA ASN A 367 -15.32 -21.77 15.50
C ASN A 367 -14.42 -22.84 14.87
N ALA A 368 -13.79 -23.69 15.69
CA ALA A 368 -12.93 -24.75 15.19
C ALA A 368 -13.67 -25.77 14.29
N ASN A 369 -14.94 -26.09 14.59
CA ASN A 369 -15.72 -27.07 13.83
C ASN A 369 -16.09 -26.58 12.42
N LEU A 370 -16.24 -25.26 12.25
CA LEU A 370 -16.55 -24.62 10.96
C LEU A 370 -15.30 -24.04 10.28
N ASN A 371 -14.11 -24.21 10.86
CA ASN A 371 -12.84 -23.60 10.44
C ASN A 371 -12.93 -22.07 10.31
N ILE A 372 -13.55 -21.42 11.29
CA ILE A 372 -13.71 -19.96 11.39
C ILE A 372 -12.72 -19.44 12.44
N ALA A 373 -11.83 -18.52 12.04
CA ALA A 373 -10.93 -17.82 12.97
C ALA A 373 -11.64 -16.69 13.72
N ALA A 374 -10.97 -16.06 14.69
CA ALA A 374 -11.45 -14.81 15.28
C ALA A 374 -11.52 -13.72 14.20
N GLU A 375 -12.49 -12.81 14.29
CA GLU A 375 -12.62 -11.76 13.28
C GLU A 375 -11.54 -10.70 13.48
N ARG A 376 -10.89 -10.28 12.38
CA ARG A 376 -9.85 -9.25 12.40
C ARG A 376 -10.42 -7.94 11.88
N HIS A 377 -10.16 -6.86 12.60
CA HIS A 377 -10.46 -5.49 12.21
C HIS A 377 -9.21 -4.62 12.38
N GLU A 378 -9.20 -3.47 11.71
CA GLU A 378 -8.30 -2.37 12.05
C GLU A 378 -9.15 -1.24 12.63
N ALA A 379 -8.62 -0.50 13.61
CA ALA A 379 -9.21 0.74 14.10
C ALA A 379 -9.16 1.80 12.96
N PRO A 380 -10.30 2.23 12.37
CA PRO A 380 -10.23 2.91 11.08
C PRO A 380 -9.64 4.33 11.17
N GLN A 381 -8.71 4.65 10.27
CA GLN A 381 -8.09 5.98 10.14
C GLN A 381 -9.12 7.13 10.05
N GLN A 382 -8.93 8.15 10.88
CA GLN A 382 -9.61 9.45 10.78
C GLN A 382 -9.07 10.24 9.59
N PHE A 383 -9.96 10.77 8.75
CA PHE A 383 -9.57 11.52 7.56
C PHE A 383 -10.48 12.73 7.36
N GLY A 384 -10.00 13.72 6.60
CA GLY A 384 -10.79 14.88 6.22
C GLY A 384 -11.94 14.56 5.27
N ALA A 385 -12.80 15.56 5.02
CA ALA A 385 -13.77 15.46 3.94
C ALA A 385 -13.06 15.13 2.61
N SER A 386 -13.72 14.40 1.71
CA SER A 386 -13.19 14.11 0.38
C SER A 386 -14.05 14.77 -0.69
N LEU A 387 -13.40 15.37 -1.68
CA LEU A 387 -14.01 15.80 -2.95
C LEU A 387 -13.53 14.96 -4.13
N SER A 388 -12.74 13.93 -3.83
CA SER A 388 -12.00 13.10 -4.77
C SER A 388 -12.82 11.86 -5.13
N SER A 389 -12.96 11.54 -6.41
CA SER A 389 -13.41 10.21 -6.83
C SER A 389 -12.32 9.18 -6.45
N PRO A 390 -12.64 8.10 -5.71
CA PRO A 390 -11.67 7.07 -5.40
C PRO A 390 -11.13 6.40 -6.66
N VAL A 391 -9.91 5.85 -6.59
CA VAL A 391 -9.36 4.96 -7.62
C VAL A 391 -9.07 3.60 -6.99
N VAL A 392 -9.34 2.53 -7.73
CA VAL A 392 -9.19 1.15 -7.23
C VAL A 392 -8.16 0.41 -8.07
N ALA A 393 -7.17 -0.18 -7.39
CA ALA A 393 -6.09 -0.95 -7.98
C ALA A 393 -5.98 -2.31 -7.28
N GLY A 394 -6.58 -3.34 -7.88
CA GLY A 394 -6.65 -4.68 -7.28
C GLY A 394 -7.45 -4.69 -5.98
N ASN A 395 -6.76 -4.84 -4.84
CA ASN A 395 -7.36 -4.79 -3.50
C ASN A 395 -7.16 -3.43 -2.81
N THR A 396 -6.42 -2.50 -3.41
CA THR A 396 -6.13 -1.20 -2.82
C THR A 396 -7.07 -0.13 -3.40
N ILE A 397 -7.52 0.78 -2.56
CA ILE A 397 -8.37 1.92 -2.91
C ILE A 397 -7.62 3.17 -2.45
N HIS A 398 -7.53 4.19 -3.30
CA HIS A 398 -6.91 5.47 -2.95
C HIS A 398 -7.90 6.61 -3.17
N LEU A 399 -7.90 7.59 -2.27
CA LEU A 399 -8.65 8.83 -2.44
C LEU A 399 -7.85 10.02 -1.90
N GLY A 400 -8.10 11.19 -2.50
CA GLY A 400 -7.68 12.45 -1.93
C GLY A 400 -8.62 12.91 -0.82
N THR A 401 -8.09 13.58 0.21
CA THR A 401 -8.85 14.20 1.29
C THR A 401 -8.45 15.66 1.42
N GLN A 402 -9.31 16.49 2.00
CA GLN A 402 -9.07 17.91 2.21
C GLN A 402 -8.11 18.23 3.37
N GLY A 403 -7.49 17.21 3.99
CA GLY A 403 -6.82 17.32 5.29
C GLY A 403 -7.84 17.26 6.44
N LEU A 404 -7.39 16.86 7.64
CA LEU A 404 -8.28 16.69 8.78
C LEU A 404 -8.57 18.05 9.45
N ASP A 405 -9.84 18.30 9.70
CA ASP A 405 -10.41 19.39 10.51
C ASP A 405 -11.64 18.76 11.19
N ALA A 406 -11.49 18.37 12.44
CA ALA A 406 -12.43 17.47 13.13
C ALA A 406 -13.53 18.24 13.88
N ASP A 407 -13.20 19.42 14.40
CA ASP A 407 -14.11 20.33 15.12
C ASP A 407 -14.62 21.50 14.25
N LEU A 408 -14.20 21.58 12.99
CA LEU A 408 -14.54 22.63 12.01
C LEU A 408 -14.07 24.03 12.41
N ASN A 409 -12.96 24.12 13.16
CA ASN A 409 -12.35 25.38 13.59
C ASN A 409 -11.50 26.08 12.49
N ASN A 410 -11.35 25.45 11.31
CA ASN A 410 -10.49 25.89 10.20
C ASN A 410 -8.98 25.88 10.51
N VAL A 411 -8.51 24.88 11.25
CA VAL A 411 -7.11 24.53 11.48
C VAL A 411 -6.91 23.06 11.11
N PHE A 412 -5.73 22.70 10.60
CA PHE A 412 -5.42 21.31 10.32
C PHE A 412 -5.10 20.56 11.61
N ASP A 413 -5.89 19.53 11.91
CA ASP A 413 -5.75 18.70 13.10
C ASP A 413 -4.77 17.53 12.91
N ILE A 414 -4.11 17.17 14.01
CA ILE A 414 -3.45 15.87 14.17
C ILE A 414 -4.31 15.04 15.14
N PRO A 415 -4.73 13.81 14.79
CA PRO A 415 -5.41 12.94 15.75
C PRO A 415 -4.52 12.68 16.96
N ALA A 416 -5.06 12.95 18.16
CA ALA A 416 -4.33 12.76 19.41
C ALA A 416 -3.84 11.30 19.55
N GLY A 417 -2.62 11.13 20.07
CA GLY A 417 -1.92 9.84 20.23
C GLY A 417 -1.05 9.46 19.04
N THR A 418 -1.49 9.76 17.81
CA THR A 418 -0.91 9.18 16.59
C THR A 418 0.40 9.82 16.12
N ASP A 419 1.26 9.02 15.47
CA ASP A 419 2.50 9.43 14.76
C ASP A 419 2.26 10.29 13.48
N ARG A 420 1.06 10.83 13.32
CA ARG A 420 0.59 11.44 12.08
C ARG A 420 1.04 12.89 11.92
N ARG A 421 1.09 13.33 10.66
CA ARG A 421 1.40 14.70 10.27
C ARG A 421 0.14 15.40 9.77
N ILE A 422 0.06 16.73 9.99
CA ILE A 422 -0.95 17.59 9.33
C ILE A 422 -0.93 17.46 7.81
N THR A 423 0.20 17.02 7.24
CA THR A 423 0.45 16.82 5.82
C THR A 423 -0.14 15.53 5.24
N ASP A 424 -0.62 14.60 6.06
CA ASP A 424 -1.15 13.31 5.62
C ASP A 424 -2.58 13.42 5.08
N SER A 425 -2.70 13.84 3.80
CA SER A 425 -3.99 14.16 3.16
C SER A 425 -4.46 13.15 2.10
N MET A 426 -3.70 12.08 1.83
CA MET A 426 -4.13 11.00 0.93
C MET A 426 -4.47 9.74 1.72
N LEU A 427 -5.73 9.30 1.68
CA LEU A 427 -6.17 8.05 2.32
C LEU A 427 -6.02 6.88 1.34
N SER A 428 -5.39 5.81 1.80
CA SER A 428 -5.28 4.52 1.13
C SER A 428 -5.91 3.44 1.98
N LEU A 429 -6.70 2.56 1.35
CA LEU A 429 -7.34 1.41 1.99
C LEU A 429 -6.87 0.12 1.31
N ILE A 430 -6.66 -0.94 2.07
CA ILE A 430 -6.47 -2.30 1.56
C ILE A 430 -7.68 -3.13 1.96
N TRP A 431 -8.52 -3.48 1.00
CA TRP A 431 -9.69 -4.32 1.20
C TRP A 431 -9.38 -5.78 0.86
N ASN A 432 -9.24 -6.62 1.88
CA ASN A 432 -9.12 -8.07 1.70
C ASN A 432 -10.50 -8.66 1.40
N ARG A 433 -10.78 -8.83 0.11
CA ARG A 433 -12.05 -9.39 -0.42
C ARG A 433 -12.38 -10.80 0.09
N SER A 434 -11.42 -11.54 0.66
CA SER A 434 -11.64 -12.90 1.16
C SER A 434 -12.02 -12.97 2.64
N THR A 435 -11.54 -12.03 3.46
CA THR A 435 -11.79 -11.98 4.91
C THR A 435 -12.69 -10.82 5.34
N GLY A 436 -13.03 -9.90 4.43
CA GLY A 436 -13.76 -8.67 4.74
C GLY A 436 -12.93 -7.58 5.43
N LEU A 437 -11.73 -7.90 5.92
CA LEU A 437 -10.83 -6.96 6.58
C LEU A 437 -10.51 -5.79 5.65
N VAL A 438 -10.75 -4.57 6.14
CA VAL A 438 -10.23 -3.34 5.57
C VAL A 438 -9.15 -2.80 6.50
N ARG A 439 -7.99 -2.52 5.91
CA ARG A 439 -6.89 -1.79 6.53
C ARG A 439 -6.76 -0.40 5.92
N SER A 440 -6.24 0.56 6.67
CA SER A 440 -6.26 1.98 6.31
C SER A 440 -5.00 2.72 6.73
N GLY A 441 -4.47 3.52 5.80
CA GLY A 441 -3.27 4.33 6.03
C GLY A 441 -3.41 5.69 5.34
N LEU A 442 -2.92 6.74 5.99
CA LEU A 442 -2.84 8.07 5.41
C LEU A 442 -1.39 8.39 5.07
N THR A 443 -1.19 9.23 4.05
CA THR A 443 0.14 9.51 3.54
C THR A 443 0.26 10.95 3.07
N THR A 444 1.38 11.57 3.43
CA THR A 444 1.80 12.87 2.92
C THR A 444 2.03 12.78 1.41
N PRO A 445 1.24 13.46 0.56
CA PRO A 445 1.25 13.25 -0.88
C PRO A 445 2.43 13.94 -1.58
N ALA A 446 3.04 14.95 -0.96
CA ALA A 446 4.19 15.69 -1.46
C ALA A 446 4.99 16.25 -0.29
N ILE A 447 6.30 16.38 -0.43
CA ILE A 447 7.16 17.08 0.53
C ILE A 447 7.33 18.52 0.00
N PRO A 448 6.87 19.55 0.74
CA PRO A 448 7.06 20.94 0.32
C PRO A 448 8.54 21.32 0.21
N GLN A 449 8.86 22.28 -0.66
CA GLN A 449 10.19 22.90 -0.65
C GLN A 449 10.47 23.56 0.71
N GLY A 450 11.70 23.38 1.22
CA GLY A 450 12.11 23.94 2.50
C GLY A 450 11.87 25.45 2.61
N GLY A 451 11.22 25.87 3.69
CA GLY A 451 10.79 27.25 3.93
C GLY A 451 9.29 27.52 3.68
N LEU A 452 8.56 26.57 3.10
CA LEU A 452 7.09 26.62 3.04
C LEU A 452 6.46 25.98 4.29
N THR A 453 5.40 26.60 4.81
CA THR A 453 4.65 26.13 5.99
C THR A 453 3.29 25.48 5.64
N ASP A 454 2.90 25.53 4.37
CA ASP A 454 1.58 25.11 3.90
C ASP A 454 1.45 23.58 3.82
N VAL A 455 0.22 23.09 3.99
CA VAL A 455 -0.14 21.68 3.96
C VAL A 455 -0.39 21.21 2.53
N PRO A 456 0.22 20.10 2.07
CA PRO A 456 -0.07 19.49 0.77
C PRO A 456 -1.37 18.69 0.85
N VAL A 457 -2.41 19.18 0.17
CA VAL A 457 -3.77 18.62 0.18
C VAL A 457 -4.15 18.01 -1.18
N VAL A 458 -4.55 16.74 -1.19
CA VAL A 458 -5.06 16.06 -2.41
C VAL A 458 -6.57 16.21 -2.52
N MET A 459 -7.06 17.19 -3.28
CA MET A 459 -8.50 17.28 -3.58
C MET A 459 -8.90 16.60 -4.91
N GLY A 460 -7.93 16.30 -5.78
CA GLY A 460 -8.14 15.62 -7.06
C GLY A 460 -8.25 14.09 -6.93
N SER A 461 -8.73 13.43 -7.98
CA SER A 461 -8.74 11.96 -8.08
C SER A 461 -7.32 11.43 -8.32
N PRO A 462 -6.79 10.52 -7.49
CA PRO A 462 -5.52 9.86 -7.78
C PRO A 462 -5.64 9.01 -9.06
N SER A 463 -4.51 8.75 -9.71
CA SER A 463 -4.43 7.81 -10.83
C SER A 463 -3.38 6.75 -10.55
N VAL A 464 -3.62 5.50 -10.95
CA VAL A 464 -2.70 4.38 -10.69
C VAL A 464 -2.16 3.85 -12.01
N ALA A 465 -0.84 3.66 -12.08
CA ALA A 465 -0.20 2.92 -13.15
C ALA A 465 0.93 2.05 -12.60
N ASP A 466 0.99 0.80 -13.05
CA ASP A 466 1.90 -0.25 -12.58
C ASP A 466 1.93 -0.40 -11.05
N ASP A 467 2.99 0.08 -10.41
CA ASP A 467 3.24 0.02 -8.97
C ASP A 467 3.26 1.40 -8.31
N ARG A 468 2.70 2.43 -8.99
CA ARG A 468 2.68 3.82 -8.54
C ARG A 468 1.27 4.41 -8.49
N VAL A 469 1.06 5.28 -7.51
CA VAL A 469 -0.09 6.19 -7.47
C VAL A 469 0.39 7.61 -7.75
N PHE A 470 -0.14 8.21 -8.80
CA PHE A 470 0.11 9.60 -9.16
C PHE A 470 -0.97 10.49 -8.55
N VAL A 471 -0.55 11.50 -7.79
CA VAL A 471 -1.43 12.49 -7.15
C VAL A 471 -1.00 13.90 -7.50
N GLY A 472 -2.00 14.77 -7.73
CA GLY A 472 -1.84 16.21 -7.70
C GLY A 472 -2.27 16.74 -6.33
N SER A 473 -1.38 17.47 -5.65
CA SER A 473 -1.68 18.14 -4.38
C SER A 473 -1.46 19.65 -4.50
N ARG A 474 -2.32 20.45 -3.88
CA ARG A 474 -2.12 21.90 -3.71
C ARG A 474 -1.65 22.24 -2.30
N MET A 475 -0.90 23.30 -2.15
CA MET A 475 -0.59 23.92 -0.85
C MET A 475 -1.85 24.63 -0.30
N MET A 476 -2.11 24.47 1.00
CA MET A 476 -3.17 25.16 1.76
C MET A 476 -2.65 25.54 3.15
N ALA A 477 -2.85 26.78 3.58
CA ALA A 477 -2.55 27.23 4.93
C ALA A 477 -3.68 26.90 5.92
N THR A 478 -4.94 26.82 5.46
CA THR A 478 -6.10 26.40 6.27
C THR A 478 -7.08 25.49 5.50
N PRO A 479 -7.83 24.59 6.17
CA PRO A 479 -8.80 23.67 5.54
C PRO A 479 -9.84 24.32 4.60
N ALA A 480 -10.30 25.53 4.93
CA ALA A 480 -11.31 26.28 4.16
C ALA A 480 -10.71 27.15 3.05
N GLU A 481 -9.40 27.14 2.83
CA GLU A 481 -8.75 27.97 1.82
C GLU A 481 -9.17 27.56 0.41
N THR A 482 -9.79 28.50 -0.32
CA THR A 482 -10.31 28.25 -1.68
C THR A 482 -9.33 28.65 -2.77
N ASP A 483 -8.32 29.46 -2.46
CA ASP A 483 -7.33 29.95 -3.42
C ASP A 483 -6.38 28.84 -3.92
N ILE A 484 -5.80 29.10 -5.09
CA ILE A 484 -4.87 28.21 -5.78
C ILE A 484 -3.42 28.66 -5.54
N SER A 485 -2.83 28.14 -4.47
CA SER A 485 -1.38 28.24 -4.19
C SER A 485 -0.56 27.26 -5.07
N LEU A 486 0.73 27.11 -4.77
CA LEU A 486 1.63 26.16 -5.44
C LEU A 486 1.08 24.72 -5.41
N GLY A 487 1.37 23.96 -6.47
CA GLY A 487 0.95 22.57 -6.61
C GLY A 487 2.10 21.64 -6.96
N TYR A 488 2.00 20.39 -6.50
CA TYR A 488 2.95 19.32 -6.77
C TYR A 488 2.25 18.16 -7.48
N VAL A 489 3.00 17.46 -8.34
CA VAL A 489 2.60 16.16 -8.89
C VAL A 489 3.60 15.12 -8.37
N SER A 490 3.10 14.18 -7.59
CA SER A 490 3.92 13.14 -6.94
C SER A 490 3.55 11.76 -7.47
N ALA A 491 4.53 10.84 -7.42
CA ALA A 491 4.34 9.45 -7.80
C ALA A 491 4.74 8.53 -6.62
N LEU A 492 3.76 8.20 -5.79
CA LEU A 492 3.90 7.43 -4.56
C LEU A 492 3.98 5.93 -4.85
N LYS A 493 4.64 5.18 -3.97
CA LYS A 493 4.77 3.72 -4.04
C LYS A 493 4.43 3.09 -2.67
N PRO A 494 3.86 1.88 -2.63
CA PRO A 494 3.74 1.13 -1.39
C PRO A 494 5.13 0.69 -0.92
N TRP A 495 5.41 0.82 0.38
CA TRP A 495 6.63 0.30 1.00
C TRP A 495 6.65 -1.23 0.91
N ARG A 496 7.68 -1.79 0.25
CA ARG A 496 7.82 -3.25 0.07
C ARG A 496 9.19 -3.78 0.40
N VAL A 497 9.27 -4.63 1.42
CA VAL A 497 10.49 -5.39 1.75
C VAL A 497 10.59 -6.62 0.83
N LEU A 498 11.70 -6.79 0.11
CA LEU A 498 12.11 -8.07 -0.46
C LEU A 498 13.20 -8.65 0.43
N LEU A 499 13.10 -9.93 0.79
CA LEU A 499 14.04 -10.59 1.70
C LEU A 499 14.36 -12.03 1.29
N CYS A 500 15.50 -12.52 1.75
CA CYS A 500 15.93 -13.91 1.63
C CYS A 500 15.80 -14.62 2.98
N ASP A 501 14.90 -15.60 3.08
CA ASP A 501 14.79 -16.53 4.21
C ASP A 501 15.53 -17.85 3.88
N THR A 502 15.50 -18.86 4.75
CA THR A 502 16.34 -20.07 4.62
C THR A 502 16.17 -20.85 3.31
N ASP A 503 14.95 -20.93 2.77
CA ASP A 503 14.59 -21.76 1.61
C ASP A 503 13.68 -21.02 0.59
N ARG A 504 13.47 -19.72 0.78
CA ARG A 504 12.52 -18.91 0.01
C ARG A 504 12.92 -17.44 -0.08
N ILE A 505 12.35 -16.77 -1.06
CA ILE A 505 12.37 -15.31 -1.19
C ILE A 505 10.95 -14.81 -0.98
N VAL A 506 10.79 -13.75 -0.16
CA VAL A 506 9.49 -13.16 0.17
C VAL A 506 9.52 -11.67 -0.17
N GLU A 507 8.48 -11.18 -0.84
CA GLU A 507 8.19 -9.75 -0.95
C GLU A 507 6.94 -9.44 -0.13
N THR A 508 7.06 -8.61 0.91
CA THR A 508 5.93 -8.18 1.75
C THR A 508 5.40 -6.81 1.33
N THR A 509 4.17 -6.48 1.74
CA THR A 509 3.61 -5.13 1.72
C THR A 509 3.09 -4.86 3.12
N GLY A 510 3.77 -4.01 3.90
CA GLY A 510 3.72 -4.10 5.37
C GLY A 510 4.16 -5.49 5.82
N SER A 511 3.49 -6.06 6.82
CA SER A 511 3.76 -7.43 7.31
C SER A 511 3.23 -8.55 6.41
N ASP A 512 2.29 -8.29 5.51
CA ASP A 512 1.64 -9.35 4.73
C ASP A 512 2.55 -9.81 3.56
N PRO A 513 2.80 -11.13 3.40
CA PRO A 513 3.53 -11.65 2.25
C PRO A 513 2.71 -11.47 0.97
N SER A 514 3.16 -10.54 0.11
CA SER A 514 2.51 -10.19 -1.15
C SER A 514 2.95 -11.09 -2.32
N TRP A 515 4.13 -11.70 -2.22
CA TRP A 515 4.67 -12.68 -3.15
C TRP A 515 5.70 -13.56 -2.45
N VAL A 516 5.70 -14.86 -2.76
CA VAL A 516 6.64 -15.86 -2.20
C VAL A 516 7.16 -16.75 -3.32
N CYS A 517 8.46 -17.00 -3.33
CA CYS A 517 9.12 -17.88 -4.30
C CYS A 517 10.05 -18.86 -3.57
N THR A 518 9.73 -20.15 -3.62
CA THR A 518 10.44 -21.23 -2.91
C THR A 518 11.49 -21.95 -3.78
N GLY A 519 11.59 -21.58 -5.05
CA GLY A 519 12.57 -22.15 -5.97
C GLY A 519 12.47 -21.57 -7.37
N THR A 520 13.34 -22.05 -8.26
CA THR A 520 13.44 -21.58 -9.64
C THR A 520 12.96 -22.63 -10.62
N ALA A 521 12.29 -22.22 -11.69
CA ALA A 521 12.00 -23.03 -12.87
C ALA A 521 13.02 -22.70 -13.98
N ALA A 522 13.59 -23.71 -14.64
CA ALA A 522 14.51 -23.45 -15.78
C ALA A 522 14.46 -24.57 -16.85
N PRO A 523 14.58 -24.23 -18.14
CA PRO A 523 14.68 -25.21 -19.21
C PRO A 523 16.06 -25.91 -19.18
N GLN A 524 16.04 -27.25 -19.27
CA GLN A 524 17.25 -28.09 -19.24
C GLN A 524 17.45 -28.83 -20.57
N ARG A 525 18.71 -28.99 -21.01
CA ARG A 525 19.05 -29.72 -22.25
C ARG A 525 18.74 -31.21 -22.23
N ALA A 526 18.65 -31.81 -21.04
CA ALA A 526 18.56 -33.27 -20.85
C ALA A 526 17.13 -33.83 -20.73
N GLN A 527 16.10 -33.01 -20.96
CA GLN A 527 14.71 -33.43 -20.77
C GLN A 527 14.12 -34.11 -22.02
N SER A 528 13.38 -35.19 -21.79
CA SER A 528 12.78 -36.00 -22.86
C SER A 528 11.51 -35.39 -23.47
N PHE A 529 11.00 -34.28 -22.93
CA PHE A 529 9.80 -33.59 -23.38
C PHE A 529 10.04 -32.08 -23.45
N VAL A 530 9.50 -31.44 -24.49
CA VAL A 530 9.54 -29.99 -24.66
C VAL A 530 8.43 -29.35 -23.82
N GLY A 531 8.79 -28.48 -22.88
CA GLY A 531 7.84 -27.65 -22.12
C GLY A 531 7.69 -27.94 -20.62
N GLU A 532 8.47 -28.87 -20.04
CA GLU A 532 8.54 -29.08 -18.60
C GLU A 532 9.75 -28.31 -18.03
N ASP A 533 9.55 -27.22 -17.27
CA ASP A 533 10.66 -26.56 -16.58
C ASP A 533 11.05 -27.35 -15.31
N VAL A 534 12.32 -27.70 -15.12
CA VAL A 534 12.76 -28.33 -13.86
C VAL A 534 12.67 -27.31 -12.73
N ARG A 535 11.88 -27.62 -11.70
CA ARG A 535 11.81 -26.82 -10.47
C ARG A 535 12.92 -27.23 -9.50
N ARG A 536 13.80 -26.29 -9.17
CA ARG A 536 14.87 -26.44 -8.19
C ARG A 536 14.60 -25.53 -6.99
N PRO A 537 14.30 -26.07 -5.79
CA PRO A 537 14.13 -25.28 -4.57
C PRO A 537 15.35 -24.42 -4.26
N PHE A 538 15.15 -23.25 -3.63
CA PHE A 538 16.26 -22.46 -3.12
C PHE A 538 16.94 -23.17 -1.95
N SER A 539 18.23 -22.86 -1.73
CA SER A 539 18.98 -23.38 -0.60
C SER A 539 19.85 -22.28 -0.03
N ARG A 540 19.43 -21.69 1.10
CA ARG A 540 20.11 -20.59 1.79
C ARG A 540 20.46 -19.43 0.84
N PRO A 541 19.46 -18.80 0.19
CA PRO A 541 19.70 -17.60 -0.58
C PRO A 541 20.30 -16.52 0.34
N ALA A 542 21.45 -15.95 -0.04
CA ALA A 542 22.14 -14.96 0.78
C ALA A 542 21.71 -13.52 0.47
N LYS A 543 21.29 -13.26 -0.77
CA LYS A 543 20.90 -11.93 -1.25
C LYS A 543 19.92 -12.04 -2.42
N ALA A 544 18.94 -11.16 -2.45
CA ALA A 544 18.02 -10.98 -3.56
C ALA A 544 17.87 -9.49 -3.81
N THR A 545 18.26 -9.03 -4.99
CA THR A 545 18.26 -7.61 -5.37
C THR A 545 17.28 -7.38 -6.51
N ARG A 546 16.40 -6.38 -6.37
CA ARG A 546 15.48 -6.01 -7.45
C ARG A 546 16.25 -5.27 -8.55
N LEU A 547 16.10 -5.71 -9.78
CA LEU A 547 16.73 -5.06 -10.94
C LEU A 547 15.81 -4.00 -11.54
N GLN A 548 16.40 -3.06 -12.28
CA GLN A 548 15.67 -2.02 -13.03
C GLN A 548 14.64 -2.60 -14.03
N THR A 549 14.85 -3.84 -14.48
CA THR A 549 13.94 -4.61 -15.33
C THR A 549 12.68 -5.12 -14.62
N GLY A 550 12.60 -5.03 -13.29
CA GLY A 550 11.54 -5.63 -12.47
C GLY A 550 11.80 -7.09 -12.05
N ASN A 551 12.85 -7.70 -12.63
CA ASN A 551 13.35 -9.03 -12.29
C ASN A 551 14.12 -9.02 -10.96
N ILE A 552 14.43 -10.20 -10.43
CA ILE A 552 15.16 -10.35 -9.17
C ILE A 552 16.46 -11.11 -9.43
N LEU A 553 17.61 -10.54 -9.06
CA LEU A 553 18.89 -11.24 -9.03
C LEU A 553 19.05 -11.94 -7.68
N VAL A 554 19.23 -13.25 -7.69
CA VAL A 554 19.29 -14.12 -6.50
C VAL A 554 20.66 -14.77 -6.38
N VAL A 555 21.26 -14.67 -5.18
CA VAL A 555 22.45 -15.42 -4.77
C VAL A 555 22.00 -16.67 -4.01
N ASP A 556 21.85 -17.78 -4.71
CA ASP A 556 21.35 -19.07 -4.20
C ASP A 556 22.54 -19.92 -3.70
N SER A 557 23.05 -19.54 -2.52
CA SER A 557 24.37 -19.89 -2.02
C SER A 557 24.59 -21.39 -1.80
N GLY A 558 23.61 -22.08 -1.21
CA GLY A 558 23.66 -23.53 -0.96
C GLY A 558 23.58 -24.35 -2.24
N ASN A 559 22.95 -23.81 -3.28
CA ASN A 559 22.89 -24.38 -4.62
C ASN A 559 24.10 -24.02 -5.51
N ASN A 560 25.04 -23.21 -4.99
CA ASN A 560 26.25 -22.76 -5.67
C ASN A 560 25.98 -22.00 -6.99
N ARG A 561 24.98 -21.10 -7.01
CA ARG A 561 24.63 -20.32 -8.21
C ARG A 561 24.18 -18.89 -7.89
N VAL A 562 24.32 -18.03 -8.89
CA VAL A 562 23.66 -16.71 -8.96
C VAL A 562 22.80 -16.69 -10.22
N VAL A 563 21.52 -16.36 -10.09
CA VAL A 563 20.52 -16.42 -11.16
C VAL A 563 19.64 -15.17 -11.14
N GLU A 564 19.21 -14.70 -12.30
CA GLU A 564 18.14 -13.71 -12.44
C GLU A 564 16.83 -14.44 -12.74
N ILE A 565 15.77 -14.08 -12.03
CA ILE A 565 14.44 -14.66 -12.20
C ILE A 565 13.37 -13.62 -12.51
N ASP A 566 12.37 -14.03 -13.27
CA ASP A 566 11.11 -13.30 -13.41
C ASP A 566 10.20 -13.46 -12.16
N ARG A 567 9.06 -12.76 -12.13
CA ARG A 567 8.06 -12.87 -11.04
C ARG A 567 7.34 -14.23 -10.97
N ALA A 568 7.51 -15.11 -11.96
CA ALA A 568 7.03 -16.49 -11.93
C ALA A 568 8.10 -17.49 -11.44
N GLY A 569 9.30 -17.01 -11.10
CA GLY A 569 10.44 -17.83 -10.66
C GLY A 569 11.20 -18.49 -11.81
N ARG A 570 10.99 -18.09 -13.07
CA ARG A 570 11.75 -18.63 -14.20
C ARG A 570 13.13 -18.01 -14.28
N VAL A 571 14.16 -18.83 -14.45
CA VAL A 571 15.54 -18.36 -14.70
C VAL A 571 15.61 -17.77 -16.10
N ILE A 572 15.99 -16.50 -16.17
CA ILE A 572 16.19 -15.74 -17.40
C ILE A 572 17.66 -15.35 -17.64
N TRP A 573 18.52 -15.50 -16.63
CA TRP A 573 19.98 -15.38 -16.73
C TRP A 573 20.64 -16.17 -15.59
N PRO A 574 21.83 -16.77 -15.77
CA PRO A 574 22.55 -16.92 -17.03
C PRO A 574 21.96 -18.05 -17.87
N LEU A 575 21.74 -17.80 -19.16
CA LEU A 575 21.32 -18.78 -20.15
C LEU A 575 22.41 -18.98 -21.21
N ASP A 576 22.51 -20.19 -21.76
CA ASP A 576 23.38 -20.43 -22.91
C ASP A 576 22.81 -19.84 -24.23
N THR A 577 23.56 -19.98 -25.31
CA THR A 577 23.19 -19.43 -26.63
C THR A 577 21.91 -20.03 -27.24
N PHE A 578 21.39 -21.12 -26.65
CA PHE A 578 20.16 -21.79 -27.05
C PHE A 578 19.01 -21.58 -26.04
N GLY A 579 19.24 -20.84 -24.95
CA GLY A 579 18.24 -20.49 -23.94
C GLY A 579 18.10 -21.47 -22.77
N TYR A 580 19.04 -22.40 -22.57
CA TYR A 580 19.04 -23.33 -21.42
C TYR A 580 19.82 -22.78 -20.22
N GLU A 581 19.55 -23.24 -18.99
CA GLU A 581 20.29 -22.79 -17.80
C GLU A 581 21.80 -23.00 -17.98
N TYR A 582 22.59 -21.93 -17.89
CA TYR A 582 24.02 -22.00 -18.20
C TYR A 582 24.77 -22.93 -17.24
N TYR A 583 24.40 -23.00 -15.96
CA TYR A 583 25.07 -23.85 -14.95
C TYR A 583 25.07 -25.35 -15.28
N THR A 584 24.11 -25.84 -16.07
CA THR A 584 23.99 -27.26 -16.49
C THR A 584 24.33 -27.47 -17.96
N SER A 585 24.59 -26.40 -18.72
CA SER A 585 24.96 -26.45 -20.13
C SER A 585 26.40 -26.92 -20.34
N THR A 586 26.62 -27.63 -21.44
CA THR A 586 27.96 -27.96 -21.97
C THR A 586 28.76 -26.72 -22.37
N ASP A 587 28.08 -25.59 -22.60
CA ASP A 587 28.70 -24.32 -22.96
C ASP A 587 29.37 -23.64 -21.74
N ASN A 588 29.10 -24.13 -20.52
CA ASN A 588 29.73 -23.63 -19.30
C ASN A 588 31.17 -24.12 -19.15
N THR A 589 32.10 -23.32 -19.65
CA THR A 589 33.54 -23.60 -19.56
C THR A 589 34.20 -23.11 -18.27
N ASN A 590 33.62 -22.11 -17.58
CA ASN A 590 34.33 -21.35 -16.53
C ASN A 590 33.48 -20.82 -15.35
N LEU A 591 32.15 -21.00 -15.34
CA LEU A 591 31.29 -20.57 -14.24
C LEU A 591 31.04 -21.71 -13.24
N SER A 592 31.98 -21.86 -12.31
CA SER A 592 31.92 -22.80 -11.19
C SER A 592 31.99 -22.05 -9.86
N LEU A 593 30.84 -21.71 -9.28
CA LEU A 593 30.78 -21.02 -7.98
C LEU A 593 30.83 -22.04 -6.83
N SER A 594 31.22 -21.60 -5.64
CA SER A 594 31.18 -22.39 -4.42
C SER A 594 30.79 -21.50 -3.25
N ARG A 595 29.54 -21.61 -2.77
CA ARG A 595 28.96 -20.76 -1.72
C ARG A 595 29.15 -19.26 -2.05
N PRO A 596 28.63 -18.77 -3.19
CA PRO A 596 28.62 -17.33 -3.46
C PRO A 596 27.83 -16.63 -2.36
N ALA A 597 28.32 -15.49 -1.87
CA ALA A 597 27.72 -14.79 -0.73
C ALA A 597 27.04 -13.47 -1.10
N ASP A 598 27.48 -12.84 -2.19
CA ASP A 598 27.01 -11.53 -2.63
C ASP A 598 27.11 -11.41 -4.15
N ALA A 599 26.24 -10.61 -4.75
CA ALA A 599 26.29 -10.25 -6.15
C ALA A 599 25.77 -8.83 -6.40
N HIS A 600 26.44 -8.11 -7.29
CA HIS A 600 26.08 -6.76 -7.71
C HIS A 600 25.93 -6.69 -9.23
N ARG A 601 24.82 -6.13 -9.70
CA ARG A 601 24.49 -5.98 -11.12
C ARG A 601 24.59 -4.52 -11.54
N TYR A 602 25.23 -4.27 -12.68
CA TYR A 602 25.18 -2.98 -13.35
C TYR A 602 25.19 -3.13 -14.86
N TYR A 603 24.77 -2.06 -15.54
CA TYR A 603 24.66 -1.96 -16.99
C TYR A 603 25.76 -1.04 -17.52
N THR A 604 26.25 -1.33 -18.73
CA THR A 604 27.26 -0.51 -19.42
C THR A 604 27.17 -0.75 -20.92
N ASN A 605 27.88 0.07 -21.71
CA ASN A 605 28.08 -0.20 -23.13
C ASN A 605 29.50 -0.75 -23.33
N VAL A 606 29.63 -1.76 -24.19
CA VAL A 606 30.92 -2.21 -24.72
C VAL A 606 31.12 -1.50 -26.06
N ARG A 607 32.14 -0.65 -26.11
CA ARG A 607 32.65 -0.02 -27.32
C ARG A 607 33.36 -1.08 -28.17
N VAL A 608 33.01 -1.19 -29.44
CA VAL A 608 33.63 -2.11 -30.38
C VAL A 608 33.94 -1.36 -31.67
N ASP A 609 35.15 -1.56 -32.20
CA ASP A 609 35.47 -1.22 -33.58
C ASP A 609 34.87 -2.28 -34.51
N THR A 610 33.86 -1.87 -35.27
CA THR A 610 33.13 -2.71 -36.22
C THR A 610 33.64 -2.58 -37.65
N ASN A 611 34.53 -1.62 -37.92
CA ASN A 611 35.02 -1.25 -39.26
C ASN A 611 36.50 -1.63 -39.48
N GLY A 612 37.29 -1.77 -38.41
CA GLY A 612 38.71 -2.15 -38.43
C GLY A 612 39.69 -0.97 -38.58
N ASP A 613 39.24 0.25 -38.26
CA ASP A 613 40.00 1.50 -38.39
C ASP A 613 40.63 1.98 -37.04
N ASP A 614 40.65 1.11 -36.01
CA ASP A 614 41.07 1.40 -34.62
C ASP A 614 40.22 2.48 -33.90
N THR A 615 39.15 2.97 -34.53
CA THR A 615 38.14 3.86 -33.94
C THR A 615 36.88 3.07 -33.53
N PRO A 616 36.50 3.03 -32.24
CA PRO A 616 35.31 2.32 -31.80
C PRO A 616 34.01 3.00 -32.25
N ASP A 617 33.44 2.52 -33.36
CA ASP A 617 32.29 3.13 -34.03
C ASP A 617 30.92 2.60 -33.55
N SER A 618 30.87 1.65 -32.60
CA SER A 618 29.60 1.07 -32.12
C SER A 618 29.59 0.74 -30.62
N ASP A 619 28.54 1.18 -29.93
CA ASP A 619 28.24 0.89 -28.53
C ASP A 619 27.20 -0.23 -28.43
N PHE A 620 27.56 -1.36 -27.80
CA PHE A 620 26.64 -2.48 -27.55
C PHE A 620 26.27 -2.60 -26.08
N PRO A 621 24.99 -2.79 -25.71
CA PRO A 621 24.58 -2.95 -24.32
C PRO A 621 25.16 -4.24 -23.72
N ALA A 622 25.72 -4.12 -22.52
CA ALA A 622 26.30 -5.22 -21.77
C ALA A 622 25.87 -5.20 -20.30
N VAL A 623 25.66 -6.40 -19.79
CA VAL A 623 25.15 -6.69 -18.45
C VAL A 623 26.31 -7.26 -17.63
N ARG A 624 26.79 -6.51 -16.63
CA ARG A 624 27.93 -6.91 -15.78
C ARG A 624 27.44 -7.32 -14.40
N THR A 625 27.77 -8.54 -14.00
CA THR A 625 27.45 -9.09 -12.68
C THR A 625 28.75 -9.40 -11.93
N ILE A 626 28.98 -8.70 -10.83
CA ILE A 626 30.06 -8.98 -9.88
C ILE A 626 29.54 -10.02 -8.88
N ILE A 627 30.33 -11.05 -8.54
CA ILE A 627 29.95 -12.12 -7.63
C ILE A 627 31.11 -12.38 -6.65
N ALA A 628 30.82 -12.33 -5.34
CA ALA A 628 31.75 -12.76 -4.29
C ALA A 628 31.65 -14.28 -4.10
N ASP A 629 32.63 -15.01 -4.61
CA ASP A 629 32.69 -16.49 -4.65
C ASP A 629 33.52 -17.01 -3.46
N SER A 630 32.91 -16.99 -2.26
CA SER A 630 33.60 -17.14 -0.98
C SER A 630 34.37 -18.45 -0.82
N GLY A 631 33.83 -19.56 -1.33
CA GLY A 631 34.46 -20.88 -1.23
C GLY A 631 35.69 -21.03 -2.13
N ASN A 632 35.67 -20.40 -3.30
CA ASN A 632 36.81 -20.38 -4.21
C ASN A 632 37.84 -19.30 -3.89
N ALA A 633 37.52 -18.37 -2.99
CA ALA A 633 38.36 -17.24 -2.58
C ALA A 633 38.68 -16.28 -3.74
N ARG A 634 37.63 -15.84 -4.45
CA ARG A 634 37.74 -14.91 -5.59
C ARG A 634 36.50 -14.03 -5.70
N VAL A 635 36.63 -12.91 -6.41
CA VAL A 635 35.49 -12.17 -6.97
C VAL A 635 35.53 -12.35 -8.49
N LEU A 636 34.38 -12.67 -9.08
CA LEU A 636 34.19 -12.78 -10.52
C LEU A 636 33.40 -11.59 -11.05
N GLU A 637 33.79 -11.08 -12.21
CA GLU A 637 32.94 -10.28 -13.09
C GLU A 637 32.46 -11.17 -14.24
N ILE A 638 31.15 -11.22 -14.44
CA ILE A 638 30.52 -11.84 -15.61
C ILE A 638 29.99 -10.73 -16.51
N THR A 639 30.63 -10.52 -17.65
CA THR A 639 30.12 -9.64 -18.72
C THR A 639 29.24 -10.45 -19.66
N THR A 640 27.97 -10.08 -19.77
CA THR A 640 27.00 -10.71 -20.68
C THR A 640 26.67 -9.76 -21.82
N THR A 641 26.81 -10.25 -23.05
CA THR A 641 26.55 -9.51 -24.30
C THR A 641 25.48 -10.22 -25.14
N PHE A 642 24.65 -9.46 -25.85
CA PHE A 642 23.49 -9.94 -26.64
C PHE A 642 23.70 -9.80 -28.17
N TYR A 643 24.96 -9.70 -28.59
CA TYR A 643 25.39 -9.59 -29.98
C TYR A 643 26.44 -10.66 -30.30
N ASP A 644 26.56 -11.01 -31.57
CA ASP A 644 27.60 -11.92 -32.03
C ASP A 644 28.97 -11.22 -32.10
N ARG A 645 29.98 -11.80 -31.44
CA ARG A 645 31.33 -11.19 -31.34
C ARG A 645 32.13 -11.21 -32.65
N THR A 646 31.64 -11.87 -33.70
CA THR A 646 32.32 -11.96 -35.01
C THR A 646 31.59 -11.21 -36.12
N THR A 647 30.26 -11.14 -36.07
CA THR A 647 29.45 -10.43 -37.07
C THR A 647 28.84 -9.12 -36.56
N PHE A 648 28.95 -8.85 -35.25
CA PHE A 648 28.38 -7.70 -34.54
C PHE A 648 26.86 -7.53 -34.67
N VAL A 649 26.16 -8.58 -35.11
CA VAL A 649 24.69 -8.62 -35.19
C VAL A 649 24.10 -8.84 -33.81
N GLN A 650 23.13 -8.01 -33.42
CA GLN A 650 22.31 -8.24 -32.22
C GLN A 650 21.31 -9.36 -32.50
N ASP A 651 21.46 -10.49 -31.80
CA ASP A 651 20.61 -11.69 -31.95
C ASP A 651 19.84 -12.05 -30.68
N GLY A 652 20.02 -11.25 -29.60
CA GLY A 652 19.36 -11.46 -28.31
C GLY A 652 19.92 -12.64 -27.50
N ARG A 653 20.88 -13.41 -28.04
CA ARG A 653 21.42 -14.60 -27.38
C ARG A 653 22.49 -14.21 -26.37
N GLN A 654 22.38 -14.79 -25.17
CA GLN A 654 23.33 -14.54 -24.09
C GLN A 654 24.68 -15.17 -24.41
N ARG A 655 25.74 -14.36 -24.33
CA ARG A 655 27.13 -14.79 -24.40
C ARG A 655 27.85 -14.25 -23.17
N HIS A 656 28.45 -15.12 -22.36
CA HIS A 656 29.07 -14.78 -21.08
C HIS A 656 30.60 -14.81 -21.16
N GLU A 657 31.24 -13.79 -20.60
CA GLU A 657 32.68 -13.72 -20.39
C GLU A 657 32.96 -13.53 -18.91
N ILE A 658 33.85 -14.36 -18.36
CA ILE A 658 34.04 -14.51 -16.91
C ILE A 658 35.48 -14.16 -16.57
N ARG A 659 35.69 -13.08 -15.82
CA ARG A 659 37.00 -12.58 -15.40
C ARG A 659 37.09 -12.57 -13.88
N THR A 660 38.14 -13.15 -13.31
CA THR A 660 38.47 -12.90 -11.89
C THR A 660 38.98 -11.47 -11.71
N VAL A 661 38.42 -10.70 -10.77
CA VAL A 661 38.74 -9.28 -10.59
C VAL A 661 39.52 -8.97 -9.30
N THR A 662 39.63 -9.92 -8.37
CA THR A 662 40.44 -9.78 -7.14
C THR A 662 41.56 -10.84 -7.05
N PRO A 663 42.64 -10.61 -6.28
CA PRO A 663 43.63 -11.64 -5.98
C PRO A 663 43.09 -12.65 -4.95
N ALA A 664 43.50 -13.92 -5.06
CA ALA A 664 43.07 -14.96 -4.11
C ALA A 664 43.80 -14.90 -2.74
N TYR A 665 44.94 -14.22 -2.69
CA TYR A 665 45.79 -14.05 -1.51
C TYR A 665 46.17 -12.58 -1.37
N VAL A 666 46.11 -12.06 -0.15
CA VAL A 666 46.51 -10.68 0.18
C VAL A 666 47.46 -10.67 1.37
N GLN A 667 48.28 -9.63 1.47
CA GLN A 667 49.04 -9.32 2.66
C GLN A 667 48.17 -8.46 3.58
N VAL A 668 48.15 -8.75 4.89
CA VAL A 668 47.39 -7.98 5.88
C VAL A 668 48.25 -7.72 7.12
N GLY A 669 48.34 -6.44 7.50
CA GLY A 669 49.17 -5.95 8.60
C GLY A 669 50.67 -5.88 8.26
N ALA A 670 51.44 -5.28 9.17
CA ALA A 670 52.87 -4.97 8.99
C ALA A 670 53.82 -6.19 8.95
N ALA A 671 53.32 -7.43 8.99
CA ALA A 671 54.15 -8.64 9.05
C ALA A 671 54.59 -9.13 7.64
N PRO A 672 55.88 -9.00 7.24
CA PRO A 672 56.30 -9.08 5.83
C PRO A 672 56.34 -10.50 5.21
N ARG A 673 55.67 -11.50 5.81
CA ARG A 673 55.71 -12.91 5.35
C ARG A 673 54.38 -13.68 5.44
N ARG A 674 53.25 -13.05 5.78
CA ARG A 674 51.97 -13.77 5.98
C ARG A 674 50.90 -13.36 4.96
N PHE A 675 50.90 -14.03 3.80
CA PHE A 675 49.76 -13.98 2.88
C PHE A 675 48.57 -14.76 3.45
N VAL A 676 47.38 -14.17 3.38
CA VAL A 676 46.11 -14.78 3.81
C VAL A 676 45.23 -15.00 2.58
N ARG A 677 44.68 -16.21 2.44
CA ARG A 677 43.70 -16.53 1.39
C ARG A 677 42.36 -15.88 1.73
N VAL A 678 41.78 -15.08 0.82
CA VAL A 678 40.63 -14.20 1.15
C VAL A 678 39.31 -14.85 0.78
N ARG A 679 38.46 -15.14 1.77
CA ARG A 679 37.09 -15.63 1.56
C ARG A 679 36.12 -14.47 1.42
N TYR A 680 36.19 -13.80 0.26
CA TYR A 680 35.33 -12.67 -0.11
C TYR A 680 33.86 -12.97 0.17
N THR A 681 33.24 -12.18 1.04
CA THR A 681 31.81 -12.26 1.40
C THR A 681 30.98 -11.15 0.77
N SER A 682 31.59 -10.00 0.45
CA SER A 682 30.97 -8.94 -0.34
C SER A 682 31.97 -8.34 -1.31
N ALA A 683 31.47 -7.83 -2.44
CA ALA A 683 32.27 -7.17 -3.48
C ALA A 683 31.43 -6.13 -4.24
N ILE A 684 31.47 -4.89 -3.77
CA ILE A 684 30.68 -3.77 -4.32
C ILE A 684 31.54 -2.99 -5.33
N PRO A 685 31.08 -2.76 -6.57
CA PRO A 685 31.80 -1.94 -7.54
C PRO A 685 31.87 -0.47 -7.12
N LEU A 686 33.07 0.06 -6.96
CA LEU A 686 33.33 1.48 -6.69
C LEU A 686 33.38 2.25 -8.01
N ARG A 687 32.60 3.33 -8.08
CA ARG A 687 32.55 4.24 -9.22
C ARG A 687 33.05 5.62 -8.84
N ASP A 688 33.78 6.23 -9.77
CA ASP A 688 34.24 7.61 -9.65
C ASP A 688 33.05 8.58 -9.47
N PRO A 689 33.04 9.42 -8.42
CA PRO A 689 31.95 10.36 -8.18
C PRO A 689 31.74 11.41 -9.29
N GLY A 690 32.77 11.76 -10.06
CA GLY A 690 32.69 12.78 -11.11
C GLY A 690 32.20 12.24 -12.45
N ASN A 691 32.67 11.05 -12.87
CA ASN A 691 32.38 10.50 -14.21
C ASN A 691 31.70 9.11 -14.21
N SER A 692 31.42 8.53 -13.04
CA SER A 692 30.79 7.20 -12.86
C SER A 692 31.54 5.99 -13.46
N VAL A 693 32.80 6.15 -13.90
CA VAL A 693 33.64 5.03 -14.36
C VAL A 693 33.96 4.08 -13.20
N LEU A 694 34.07 2.78 -13.47
CA LEU A 694 34.47 1.79 -12.48
C LEU A 694 35.96 1.95 -12.14
N VAL A 695 36.27 2.33 -10.90
CA VAL A 695 37.65 2.55 -10.43
C VAL A 695 38.17 1.38 -9.57
N GLY A 696 37.28 0.63 -8.92
CA GLY A 696 37.65 -0.51 -8.09
C GLY A 696 36.48 -1.25 -7.48
N TYR A 697 36.75 -1.95 -6.38
CA TYR A 697 35.79 -2.76 -5.63
C TYR A 697 36.03 -2.60 -4.12
N LEU A 698 34.97 -2.32 -3.36
CA LEU A 698 34.97 -2.41 -1.90
C LEU A 698 34.60 -3.84 -1.51
N CYS A 699 35.49 -4.52 -0.80
CA CYS A 699 35.39 -5.93 -0.51
C CYS A 699 35.41 -6.21 1.00
N ALA A 700 34.59 -7.17 1.43
CA ALA A 700 34.65 -7.78 2.76
C ALA A 700 35.01 -9.26 2.66
N ALA A 701 35.52 -9.85 3.74
CA ALA A 701 35.82 -11.28 3.79
C ALA A 701 35.57 -11.89 5.17
N SER A 702 34.95 -13.07 5.20
CA SER A 702 34.61 -13.82 6.43
C SER A 702 35.80 -14.19 7.33
N ASN A 703 37.04 -14.10 6.83
CA ASN A 703 38.25 -14.47 7.54
C ASN A 703 39.24 -13.29 7.73
N LEU A 704 38.75 -12.06 7.56
CA LEU A 704 39.48 -10.82 7.83
C LEU A 704 38.60 -9.90 8.68
N ASN A 705 39.21 -9.18 9.63
CA ASN A 705 38.52 -8.18 10.44
C ASN A 705 38.62 -6.76 9.82
N GLN A 706 38.76 -6.65 8.50
CA GLN A 706 38.93 -5.36 7.82
C GLN A 706 38.27 -5.39 6.44
N LEU A 707 37.91 -4.22 5.93
CA LEU A 707 37.55 -4.03 4.53
C LEU A 707 38.81 -3.96 3.65
N LEU A 708 38.67 -4.33 2.39
CA LEU A 708 39.71 -4.23 1.36
C LEU A 708 39.20 -3.37 0.21
N VAL A 709 40.03 -2.45 -0.27
CA VAL A 709 39.78 -1.71 -1.51
C VAL A 709 40.64 -2.31 -2.61
N VAL A 710 40.05 -2.70 -3.74
CA VAL A 710 40.78 -3.35 -4.84
C VAL A 710 40.60 -2.57 -6.15
N THR A 711 41.69 -2.11 -6.75
CA THR A 711 41.66 -1.36 -8.02
C THR A 711 41.16 -2.21 -9.20
N ALA A 712 40.34 -1.64 -10.09
CA ALA A 712 39.69 -2.39 -11.17
C ALA A 712 40.66 -2.84 -12.29
N GLU A 713 41.69 -2.03 -12.56
CA GLU A 713 42.67 -2.27 -13.62
C GLU A 713 43.71 -3.32 -13.19
N ASN A 714 44.54 -2.99 -12.20
CA ASN A 714 45.72 -3.74 -11.81
C ASN A 714 45.51 -4.67 -10.60
N ARG A 715 44.31 -4.70 -10.02
CA ARG A 715 43.95 -5.51 -8.83
C ARG A 715 44.82 -5.24 -7.59
N ILE A 716 45.42 -4.06 -7.52
CA ILE A 716 46.15 -3.56 -6.34
C ILE A 716 45.16 -3.50 -5.17
N VAL A 717 45.54 -4.10 -4.04
CA VAL A 717 44.77 -4.10 -2.79
C VAL A 717 45.28 -2.98 -1.90
N ASN A 718 44.37 -2.21 -1.32
CA ASN A 718 44.62 -1.06 -0.45
C ASN A 718 45.63 -0.09 -1.11
N PRO A 719 45.26 0.56 -2.23
CA PRO A 719 46.18 1.43 -2.99
C PRO A 719 46.63 2.65 -2.16
N PRO A 720 47.91 3.05 -2.24
CA PRO A 720 48.38 4.30 -1.63
C PRO A 720 47.50 5.51 -1.98
N ALA A 721 47.24 6.36 -0.99
CA ALA A 721 46.29 7.47 -1.07
C ALA A 721 46.53 8.43 -2.24
N ASN A 722 47.80 8.66 -2.60
CA ASN A 722 48.22 9.58 -3.66
C ASN A 722 48.12 9.02 -5.08
N ILE A 723 47.76 7.75 -5.28
CA ILE A 723 47.58 7.18 -6.62
C ILE A 723 46.29 7.73 -7.24
N THR A 724 46.39 8.25 -8.47
CA THR A 724 45.24 8.66 -9.28
C THR A 724 44.36 7.45 -9.65
N MET A 725 43.05 7.61 -9.59
CA MET A 725 42.10 6.58 -10.01
C MET A 725 42.09 6.43 -11.53
N ALA A 726 42.54 5.27 -12.03
CA ALA A 726 42.59 4.97 -13.46
C ALA A 726 41.19 5.08 -14.11
N GLY A 727 41.06 5.92 -15.15
CA GLY A 727 39.79 6.19 -15.84
C GLY A 727 38.81 7.08 -15.06
N GLY A 728 39.13 7.49 -13.83
CA GLY A 728 38.34 8.43 -13.04
C GLY A 728 38.46 9.88 -13.52
N SER A 729 37.84 10.82 -12.80
CA SER A 729 37.82 12.25 -13.12
C SER A 729 39.09 13.01 -12.68
N GLY A 730 40.17 12.30 -12.37
CA GLY A 730 41.45 12.85 -11.92
C GLY A 730 41.71 12.73 -10.41
N GLY A 731 40.70 12.35 -9.62
CA GLY A 731 40.83 12.16 -8.17
C GLY A 731 41.76 11.01 -7.76
N THR A 732 42.19 11.04 -6.49
CA THR A 732 43.08 10.05 -5.89
C THR A 732 42.34 9.12 -4.91
N TRP A 733 43.00 8.04 -4.47
CA TRP A 733 42.44 7.09 -3.48
C TRP A 733 42.35 7.65 -2.04
N GLN A 734 42.81 8.87 -1.78
CA GLN A 734 42.83 9.52 -0.45
C GLN A 734 41.49 9.45 0.30
N HIS A 735 40.37 9.68 -0.40
CA HIS A 735 39.03 9.65 0.18
C HIS A 735 38.52 8.24 0.58
N PHE A 736 39.23 7.16 0.22
CA PHE A 736 39.00 5.79 0.73
C PHE A 736 40.12 5.30 1.65
N ALA A 737 41.31 5.89 1.60
CA ALA A 737 42.49 5.37 2.29
C ALA A 737 42.37 5.35 3.82
N TRP A 738 41.55 6.22 4.42
CA TRP A 738 41.22 6.23 5.85
C TRP A 738 40.71 4.87 6.41
N LEU A 739 40.17 4.01 5.55
CA LEU A 739 39.74 2.63 5.90
C LEU A 739 40.91 1.71 6.27
N TYR A 740 42.06 1.89 5.63
CA TYR A 740 43.22 0.99 5.72
C TYR A 740 44.54 1.66 6.15
N ASP A 741 44.52 2.98 6.28
CA ASP A 741 45.66 3.85 6.58
C ASP A 741 45.30 4.82 7.71
N GLU A 742 46.28 5.15 8.57
CA GLU A 742 46.08 6.11 9.68
C GLU A 742 46.32 7.56 9.28
N ASP A 743 47.26 7.79 8.35
CA ASP A 743 47.55 9.11 7.80
C ASP A 743 47.50 9.06 6.27
N PRO A 744 46.31 9.11 5.67
CA PRO A 744 46.13 9.11 4.23
C PRO A 744 46.56 10.42 3.54
N ALA A 745 47.20 11.36 4.25
CA ALA A 745 47.89 12.52 3.66
C ALA A 745 49.42 12.42 3.73
N ALA A 746 49.99 11.38 4.36
CA ALA A 746 51.43 11.15 4.41
C ALA A 746 52.02 10.67 3.06
N ASP A 747 53.35 10.48 3.07
CA ASP A 747 54.19 9.93 1.98
C ASP A 747 53.64 8.56 1.46
N PRO A 748 54.08 8.00 0.31
CA PRO A 748 53.37 6.97 -0.47
C PRO A 748 53.39 5.55 0.14
N HIS A 749 53.29 5.42 1.46
CA HIS A 749 53.43 4.18 2.21
C HIS A 749 52.18 3.93 3.06
N VAL A 750 51.44 2.88 2.72
CA VAL A 750 50.30 2.44 3.52
C VAL A 750 50.78 1.96 4.89
N THR A 751 50.40 2.63 5.98
CA THR A 751 50.86 2.26 7.33
C THR A 751 50.35 0.89 7.79
N ASN A 752 49.33 0.36 7.11
CA ASN A 752 48.67 -0.91 7.40
C ASN A 752 48.04 -0.94 8.80
N GLN A 753 47.44 0.19 9.20
CA GLN A 753 46.63 0.36 10.41
C GLN A 753 45.13 0.54 10.05
N PRO A 754 44.48 -0.51 9.52
CA PRO A 754 43.09 -0.46 9.09
C PRO A 754 42.11 -0.37 10.26
N LEU A 755 40.91 0.14 9.98
CA LEU A 755 39.77 -0.02 10.87
C LEU A 755 39.40 -1.50 11.05
N GLN A 756 39.09 -1.90 12.28
CA GLN A 756 38.85 -3.29 12.67
C GLN A 756 37.38 -3.55 13.01
N PHE A 757 36.78 -4.44 12.22
CA PHE A 757 35.41 -4.92 12.34
C PHE A 757 35.44 -6.45 12.52
N GLU A 758 35.16 -6.95 13.73
CA GLU A 758 35.17 -8.39 14.00
C GLU A 758 33.91 -9.04 13.41
N ASN A 759 34.10 -10.10 12.61
CA ASN A 759 33.03 -10.87 11.96
C ASN A 759 32.05 -9.97 11.17
N ILE A 760 32.54 -9.43 10.05
CA ILE A 760 31.76 -8.61 9.11
C ILE A 760 30.66 -9.46 8.47
N LYS A 761 29.41 -9.01 8.60
CA LYS A 761 28.21 -9.70 8.12
C LYS A 761 27.68 -9.10 6.81
N HIS A 762 27.57 -7.78 6.76
CA HIS A 762 27.16 -7.01 5.58
C HIS A 762 27.96 -5.72 5.48
N VAL A 763 28.13 -5.23 4.25
CA VAL A 763 28.66 -3.90 3.94
C VAL A 763 27.71 -3.28 2.93
N ASP A 764 27.27 -2.06 3.21
CA ASP A 764 26.51 -1.24 2.27
C ASP A 764 27.37 -0.06 1.81
N TYR A 765 27.18 0.32 0.56
CA TYR A 765 27.85 1.47 -0.07
C TYR A 765 26.80 2.19 -0.90
N ARG A 766 26.49 3.43 -0.51
CA ARG A 766 25.40 4.21 -1.11
C ARG A 766 25.86 5.65 -1.32
N ARG A 767 25.70 6.18 -2.53
CA ARG A 767 25.82 7.63 -2.77
C ARG A 767 24.43 8.25 -2.79
N ILE A 768 24.24 9.32 -2.03
CA ILE A 768 23.02 10.12 -1.98
C ILE A 768 23.44 11.58 -2.08
N GLY A 769 23.09 12.23 -3.19
CA GLY A 769 23.63 13.55 -3.54
C GLY A 769 25.16 13.55 -3.59
N ASP A 770 25.75 14.46 -2.81
CA ASP A 770 27.20 14.66 -2.71
C ASP A 770 27.85 13.89 -1.54
N THR A 771 27.11 13.04 -0.84
CA THR A 771 27.65 12.20 0.26
C THR A 771 27.62 10.72 -0.10
N ILE A 772 28.72 10.03 0.18
CA ILE A 772 28.81 8.56 0.14
C ILE A 772 28.74 8.04 1.58
N TYR A 773 27.85 7.09 1.80
CA TYR A 773 27.66 6.36 3.04
C TYR A 773 28.31 4.98 2.89
N VAL A 774 29.16 4.63 3.86
CA VAL A 774 29.76 3.29 3.99
C VAL A 774 29.30 2.71 5.34
N SER A 775 28.35 1.77 5.29
CA SER A 775 27.72 1.20 6.49
C SER A 775 28.19 -0.25 6.67
N VAL A 776 28.76 -0.57 7.83
CA VAL A 776 29.32 -1.90 8.13
C VAL A 776 28.54 -2.57 9.25
N THR A 777 27.95 -3.73 8.97
CA THR A 777 27.30 -4.57 9.98
C THR A 777 28.28 -5.63 10.48
N ALA A 778 28.61 -5.59 11.77
CA ALA A 778 29.65 -6.46 12.37
C ALA A 778 29.26 -6.95 13.77
N SER A 779 29.94 -7.98 14.26
CA SER A 779 29.79 -8.43 15.66
C SER A 779 30.49 -7.51 16.66
N ARG A 780 31.47 -6.71 16.23
CA ARG A 780 32.17 -5.71 17.05
C ARG A 780 32.93 -4.71 16.19
N TYR A 781 32.97 -3.45 16.59
CA TYR A 781 33.90 -2.46 16.05
C TYR A 781 34.96 -2.14 17.11
N THR A 782 36.24 -2.42 16.82
CA THR A 782 37.33 -2.23 17.80
C THR A 782 38.16 -0.96 17.57
N GLY A 783 37.87 -0.18 16.53
CA GLY A 783 38.65 0.99 16.13
C GLY A 783 39.82 0.66 15.22
N ARG A 784 40.81 1.54 15.21
CA ARG A 784 42.02 1.40 14.38
C ARG A 784 42.96 0.30 14.88
N ALA A 785 43.49 -0.51 13.96
CA ALA A 785 44.49 -1.52 14.28
C ALA A 785 45.79 -0.88 14.80
N GLY A 786 46.32 -1.40 15.92
CA GLY A 786 47.55 -0.91 16.53
C GLY A 786 47.37 0.15 17.62
N ALA A 787 46.15 0.62 17.87
CA ALA A 787 45.86 1.49 19.01
C ALA A 787 46.06 0.77 20.36
N ASP A 788 46.63 1.45 21.36
CA ASP A 788 46.89 0.91 22.70
C ASP A 788 45.60 0.51 23.46
N THR A 789 44.49 1.18 23.15
CA THR A 789 43.16 0.94 23.75
C THR A 789 42.12 0.73 22.64
N PRO A 790 41.23 -0.27 22.74
CA PRO A 790 40.10 -0.40 21.82
C PRO A 790 39.19 0.83 21.83
N HIS A 791 38.57 1.13 20.70
CA HIS A 791 37.59 2.22 20.56
C HIS A 791 36.42 2.09 21.56
N ARG A 792 35.81 3.21 21.96
CA ARG A 792 34.69 3.24 22.94
C ARG A 792 33.54 2.30 22.58
N LEU A 793 33.24 2.16 21.28
CA LEU A 793 32.18 1.30 20.75
C LEU A 793 32.52 -0.21 20.79
N ALA A 794 33.77 -0.59 21.10
CA ALA A 794 34.15 -1.99 21.27
C ALA A 794 33.45 -2.68 22.44
N ALA A 795 32.91 -1.90 23.40
CA ALA A 795 32.08 -2.40 24.49
C ALA A 795 30.59 -2.57 24.11
N ALA A 796 30.12 -1.88 23.07
CA ALA A 796 28.72 -1.91 22.62
C ALA A 796 28.35 -3.22 21.88
N GLY A 797 29.35 -3.97 21.41
CA GLY A 797 29.18 -5.28 20.80
C GLY A 797 28.69 -5.21 19.34
N ALA A 798 27.70 -6.04 19.01
CA ALA A 798 27.18 -6.15 17.65
C ALA A 798 26.38 -4.91 17.26
N GLY A 799 26.58 -4.44 16.03
CA GLY A 799 25.93 -3.22 15.57
C GLY A 799 26.20 -2.91 14.09
N VAL A 800 25.64 -1.78 13.69
CA VAL A 800 25.86 -1.10 12.42
C VAL A 800 26.72 0.13 12.72
N PHE A 801 27.76 0.36 11.91
CA PHE A 801 28.68 1.50 12.05
C PHE A 801 28.83 2.16 10.69
N GLU A 802 28.55 3.45 10.58
CA GLU A 802 28.48 4.16 9.31
C GLU A 802 29.42 5.36 9.26
N PHE A 803 30.02 5.56 8.09
CA PHE A 803 30.96 6.64 7.80
C PHE A 803 30.46 7.42 6.58
N ARG A 804 30.57 8.75 6.63
CA ARG A 804 30.16 9.67 5.56
C ARG A 804 31.40 10.24 4.86
N ILE A 805 31.45 10.17 3.54
CA ILE A 805 32.49 10.75 2.70
C ILE A 805 31.86 11.82 1.83
N ASN A 806 32.30 13.06 1.98
CA ASN A 806 31.89 14.16 1.12
C ASN A 806 32.61 14.03 -0.22
N VAL A 807 31.82 13.97 -1.30
CA VAL A 807 32.29 13.95 -2.70
C VAL A 807 31.70 15.10 -3.51
N GLY A 808 31.30 16.18 -2.83
CA GLY A 808 30.90 17.44 -3.46
C GLY A 808 32.10 18.20 -4.02
N GLY A 809 31.82 19.05 -5.01
CA GLY A 809 32.84 19.88 -5.65
C GLY A 809 33.79 19.11 -6.57
N THR A 810 35.08 19.46 -6.51
CA THR A 810 36.13 18.92 -7.40
C THR A 810 36.80 17.68 -6.80
N PRO A 811 37.44 16.80 -7.60
CA PRO A 811 38.04 15.57 -7.08
C PRO A 811 39.07 15.76 -5.94
N ASP A 812 39.78 16.89 -5.93
CA ASP A 812 40.76 17.24 -4.88
C ASP A 812 40.12 17.64 -3.53
N THR A 813 38.80 17.87 -3.47
CA THR A 813 38.07 18.21 -2.23
C THR A 813 37.38 17.03 -1.57
N TRP A 814 37.41 15.85 -2.19
CA TRP A 814 36.73 14.65 -1.69
C TRP A 814 37.44 14.06 -0.47
N ARG A 815 36.70 13.86 0.63
CA ARG A 815 37.25 13.35 1.90
C ARG A 815 36.18 12.79 2.83
N LEU A 816 36.59 11.95 3.78
CA LEU A 816 35.77 11.59 4.95
C LEU A 816 35.32 12.88 5.67
N GLU A 817 34.06 12.96 6.07
CA GLU A 817 33.52 14.12 6.78
C GLU A 817 34.14 14.25 8.20
N ASP A 818 34.20 15.48 8.71
CA ASP A 818 34.72 15.79 10.04
C ASP A 818 33.59 15.62 11.09
N TYR A 819 33.76 14.73 12.07
CA TYR A 819 32.75 14.50 13.14
C TYR A 819 33.05 15.32 14.40
N GLY A 820 32.08 16.06 14.93
CA GLY A 820 32.19 16.75 16.22
C GLY A 820 33.32 17.80 16.33
N GLY A 821 33.91 18.22 15.20
CA GLY A 821 35.12 19.05 15.18
C GLY A 821 36.43 18.28 15.43
N ALA A 822 36.40 16.95 15.47
CA ALA A 822 37.61 16.12 15.47
C ALA A 822 38.32 16.23 14.10
N PRO A 823 39.64 16.39 14.07
CA PRO A 823 40.38 16.55 12.82
C PRO A 823 40.42 15.24 12.01
N TRP A 824 40.20 15.35 10.70
CA TRP A 824 40.42 14.26 9.74
C TRP A 824 41.83 13.65 9.82
N PRO A 825 41.98 12.31 9.70
CA PRO A 825 40.92 11.30 9.62
C PRO A 825 40.45 10.84 11.01
N THR A 826 39.13 10.75 11.20
CA THR A 826 38.53 10.18 12.43
C THR A 826 38.36 8.66 12.34
N ASP A 827 38.38 7.97 13.49
CA ASP A 827 37.92 6.58 13.65
C ASP A 827 36.56 6.45 14.35
N ASP A 828 35.94 7.56 14.76
CA ASP A 828 34.53 7.59 15.15
C ASP A 828 33.63 7.44 13.90
N PRO A 829 32.65 6.50 13.90
CA PRO A 829 31.61 6.48 12.88
C PRO A 829 30.68 7.68 13.06
N HIS A 830 30.20 8.22 11.94
CA HIS A 830 29.25 9.34 11.91
C HIS A 830 27.87 8.94 12.43
N TRP A 831 27.57 7.65 12.41
CA TRP A 831 26.34 7.10 12.95
C TRP A 831 26.55 5.63 13.37
N TYR A 832 25.90 5.20 14.45
CA TYR A 832 25.89 3.80 14.86
C TYR A 832 24.53 3.36 15.40
N PHE A 833 24.26 2.06 15.28
CA PHE A 833 23.13 1.42 15.93
C PHE A 833 23.58 0.11 16.59
N THR A 834 23.41 0.03 17.90
CA THR A 834 23.95 -1.05 18.74
C THR A 834 22.86 -1.72 19.58
N ARG A 835 23.23 -2.72 20.38
CA ARG A 835 22.29 -3.37 21.32
C ARG A 835 21.63 -2.36 22.27
N ALA A 836 22.35 -1.34 22.71
CA ALA A 836 21.82 -0.30 23.57
C ALA A 836 20.76 0.54 22.84
N SER A 837 21.06 0.97 21.61
CA SER A 837 20.12 1.66 20.71
C SER A 837 18.82 0.85 20.50
N TYR A 838 18.96 -0.44 20.17
CA TYR A 838 17.82 -1.33 19.93
C TYR A 838 16.92 -1.50 21.16
N TYR A 839 17.51 -1.55 22.37
CA TYR A 839 16.75 -1.67 23.61
C TYR A 839 16.23 -0.34 24.16
N ALA A 840 16.81 0.81 23.78
CA ALA A 840 16.22 2.11 24.07
C ALA A 840 14.91 2.33 23.29
N ALA A 841 14.84 1.81 22.06
CA ALA A 841 13.61 1.77 21.25
C ALA A 841 12.61 0.66 21.67
N ALA A 842 12.91 -0.15 22.69
CA ALA A 842 12.22 -1.40 23.00
C ALA A 842 10.68 -1.38 23.16
N PRO A 843 10.01 -0.38 23.78
CA PRO A 843 8.58 -0.48 24.10
C PRO A 843 7.67 -0.56 22.87
N ALA A 844 8.17 -0.15 21.69
CA ALA A 844 7.48 -0.25 20.42
C ALA A 844 8.05 -1.34 19.48
N MET A 845 8.76 -2.36 20.01
CA MET A 845 9.57 -3.25 19.14
C MET A 845 9.55 -4.73 19.51
N THR A 846 9.71 -5.03 20.80
CA THR A 846 10.38 -6.27 21.19
C THR A 846 9.60 -7.12 22.19
N THR A 847 8.68 -6.52 22.94
CA THR A 847 7.98 -7.16 24.06
C THR A 847 6.64 -7.74 23.65
N VAL A 848 6.55 -9.07 23.71
CA VAL A 848 5.27 -9.71 24.04
C VAL A 848 5.06 -9.48 25.54
N VAL A 849 4.35 -8.40 25.87
CA VAL A 849 3.97 -8.10 27.26
C VAL A 849 2.91 -9.09 27.70
N THR A 850 3.22 -9.87 28.72
CA THR A 850 2.24 -10.68 29.46
C THR A 850 1.97 -10.04 30.82
N GLU A 851 0.92 -10.46 31.53
CA GLU A 851 0.69 -10.00 32.92
C GLU A 851 1.81 -10.41 33.91
N ALA A 852 2.76 -11.26 33.49
CA ALA A 852 3.79 -11.86 34.35
C ALA A 852 5.22 -11.43 34.01
N ASP A 853 5.60 -11.42 32.73
CA ASP A 853 6.97 -11.17 32.26
C ASP A 853 7.01 -10.39 30.92
N ASP A 854 8.09 -9.61 30.76
CA ASP A 854 8.48 -8.91 29.52
C ASP A 854 9.54 -9.71 28.75
N PHE A 855 9.20 -10.19 27.55
CA PHE A 855 10.13 -10.93 26.69
C PHE A 855 10.76 -10.03 25.61
N THR A 856 12.02 -9.62 25.77
CA THR A 856 12.73 -8.78 24.78
C THR A 856 13.45 -9.61 23.71
N LYS A 857 13.17 -9.37 22.42
CA LYS A 857 13.91 -9.97 21.29
C LYS A 857 15.45 -9.76 21.40
N PRO A 858 16.28 -10.78 21.15
CA PRO A 858 17.74 -10.63 21.04
C PRO A 858 18.18 -9.70 19.89
N TRP A 859 19.37 -9.10 20.03
CA TRP A 859 19.99 -8.25 19.00
C TRP A 859 21.09 -8.99 18.23
N TYR A 860 20.78 -9.37 16.99
CA TYR A 860 21.66 -10.05 16.04
C TYR A 860 21.52 -9.44 14.64
N PRO A 861 22.03 -8.21 14.41
CA PRO A 861 21.96 -7.58 13.10
C PRO A 861 22.77 -8.39 12.10
N VAL A 862 22.24 -8.63 10.90
CA VAL A 862 22.94 -9.35 9.82
C VAL A 862 23.12 -8.51 8.57
N CYS A 863 22.19 -7.61 8.28
CA CYS A 863 22.22 -6.69 7.16
C CYS A 863 21.72 -5.31 7.59
N ALA A 864 22.32 -4.25 7.05
CA ALA A 864 21.81 -2.89 7.13
C ALA A 864 22.13 -2.16 5.82
N GLN A 865 21.25 -1.25 5.39
CA GLN A 865 21.37 -0.51 4.13
C GLN A 865 20.90 0.94 4.24
N ARG A 866 21.60 1.88 3.59
CA ARG A 866 21.17 3.30 3.54
C ARG A 866 20.11 3.49 2.45
N ILE A 867 18.93 3.96 2.83
CA ILE A 867 17.78 4.12 1.93
C ILE A 867 17.66 5.56 1.44
N SER A 868 17.76 6.51 2.37
CA SER A 868 17.74 7.97 2.14
C SER A 868 18.82 8.65 2.99
N ASP A 869 18.91 9.98 2.87
CA ASP A 869 19.68 10.85 3.78
C ASP A 869 19.24 10.72 5.24
N ASP A 870 17.97 10.40 5.52
CA ASP A 870 17.39 10.25 6.86
C ASP A 870 17.13 8.80 7.33
N ARG A 871 17.38 7.73 6.53
CA ARG A 871 16.95 6.35 6.89
C ARG A 871 17.92 5.23 6.59
N VAL A 872 17.95 4.28 7.52
CA VAL A 872 18.66 2.99 7.40
C VAL A 872 17.69 1.82 7.61
N LEU A 873 17.62 0.91 6.64
CA LEU A 873 16.95 -0.38 6.79
C LEU A 873 17.85 -1.34 7.57
N MET A 874 17.29 -2.11 8.49
CA MET A 874 17.99 -3.15 9.27
C MET A 874 17.31 -4.50 9.18
N VAL A 875 18.11 -5.57 9.25
CA VAL A 875 17.67 -6.95 9.40
C VAL A 875 18.28 -7.52 10.67
N ASN A 876 17.45 -7.76 11.68
CA ASN A 876 17.77 -8.49 12.90
C ASN A 876 17.35 -9.97 12.71
N SER A 877 18.32 -10.87 12.52
CA SER A 877 18.06 -12.30 12.31
C SER A 877 18.27 -13.07 13.60
N LEU A 878 17.19 -13.63 14.12
CA LEU A 878 17.25 -14.70 15.11
C LEU A 878 17.66 -15.99 14.39
N THR A 879 18.29 -16.92 15.10
CA THR A 879 18.74 -18.20 14.52
C THR A 879 17.80 -19.36 14.82
N GLU A 880 16.98 -19.23 15.85
CA GLU A 880 15.89 -20.15 16.15
C GLU A 880 14.60 -19.34 16.19
N ILE A 881 13.52 -19.94 15.69
CA ILE A 881 12.17 -19.43 15.90
C ILE A 881 11.80 -19.80 17.33
N GLU A 882 12.01 -18.87 18.26
CA GLU A 882 11.61 -19.07 19.65
C GLU A 882 10.07 -19.03 19.73
N SER A 883 9.49 -20.15 20.16
CA SER A 883 8.08 -20.19 20.56
C SER A 883 7.94 -19.28 21.79
N ALA A 884 7.13 -18.22 21.70
CA ALA A 884 6.89 -17.34 22.85
C ALA A 884 5.98 -18.06 23.85
N THR A 885 6.59 -18.88 24.71
CA THR A 885 5.87 -19.69 25.69
C THR A 885 5.74 -18.96 27.03
N TYR A 886 4.56 -18.41 27.29
CA TYR A 886 3.99 -18.43 28.65
C TYR A 886 3.36 -19.83 28.90
N GLN A 887 2.03 -19.95 28.95
CA GLN A 887 1.33 -21.24 28.84
C GLN A 887 0.03 -21.26 27.97
N ASN A 888 -0.03 -20.78 26.71
CA ASN A 888 0.79 -19.86 25.92
C ASN A 888 0.12 -19.63 24.54
N LEU A 889 -0.09 -18.41 24.01
CA LEU A 889 -0.36 -17.08 24.58
C LEU A 889 -1.86 -16.89 24.88
N MET A 890 -2.58 -18.01 24.94
CA MET A 890 -3.76 -18.22 25.75
C MET A 890 -3.54 -19.58 26.44
N VAL A 891 -4.18 -19.85 27.57
CA VAL A 891 -4.86 -21.15 27.64
C VAL A 891 -6.17 -20.93 26.90
N THR A 892 -6.42 -21.75 25.90
CA THR A 892 -7.70 -21.78 25.20
C THR A 892 -8.53 -22.98 25.62
N GLY A 893 -9.84 -22.84 25.49
CA GLY A 893 -10.44 -23.39 24.26
C GLY A 893 -10.71 -22.24 23.27
N ALA A 894 -10.42 -22.31 21.95
CA ALA A 894 -9.55 -23.21 21.16
C ALA A 894 -9.19 -22.52 19.80
N GLU A 895 -7.94 -22.36 19.32
CA GLU A 895 -6.58 -22.55 19.88
C GLU A 895 -5.94 -21.21 20.33
N ALA A 896 -4.83 -21.26 21.08
CA ALA A 896 -4.10 -20.09 21.57
C ALA A 896 -3.31 -19.38 20.46
N GLY A 897 -3.34 -18.04 20.43
CA GLY A 897 -2.60 -17.24 19.46
C GLY A 897 -1.09 -17.40 19.65
N ARG A 898 -0.45 -18.31 18.92
CA ARG A 898 0.97 -18.68 19.06
C ARG A 898 1.87 -17.50 18.70
N GLY A 899 2.19 -16.67 19.70
CA GLY A 899 3.23 -15.67 19.55
C GLY A 899 4.56 -16.35 19.24
N VAL A 900 5.22 -15.84 18.22
CA VAL A 900 6.50 -16.32 17.75
C VAL A 900 7.46 -15.16 17.81
N LEU A 901 8.52 -15.28 18.60
CA LEU A 901 9.63 -14.32 18.57
C LEU A 901 10.47 -14.65 17.35
N GLY A 902 10.02 -14.14 16.21
CA GLY A 902 10.70 -14.24 14.93
C GLY A 902 11.64 -13.07 14.68
N SER A 903 12.52 -13.29 13.70
CA SER A 903 13.39 -12.27 13.10
C SER A 903 12.60 -11.06 12.60
N HIS A 904 13.28 -9.93 12.44
CA HIS A 904 12.65 -8.62 12.37
C HIS A 904 13.41 -7.69 11.43
N ILE A 905 12.69 -7.03 10.53
CA ILE A 905 13.22 -6.09 9.54
C ILE A 905 12.55 -4.73 9.80
N PHE A 906 13.30 -3.64 9.86
CA PHE A 906 12.74 -2.32 10.17
C PHE A 906 13.59 -1.17 9.65
N GLU A 907 12.97 -0.01 9.41
CA GLU A 907 13.68 1.25 9.15
C GLU A 907 13.88 2.06 10.43
N VAL A 908 15.12 2.53 10.65
CA VAL A 908 15.46 3.55 11.66
C VAL A 908 15.60 4.90 10.98
N VAL A 909 15.04 5.95 11.58
CA VAL A 909 15.26 7.35 11.17
C VAL A 909 16.52 7.90 11.87
N THR A 910 17.33 8.66 11.13
CA THR A 910 18.50 9.39 11.60
C THR A 910 18.26 10.89 11.39
N GLN A 911 18.33 11.71 12.44
CA GLN A 911 18.21 13.18 12.39
C GLN A 911 19.47 13.81 11.80
N SER A 912 19.60 13.77 10.47
CA SER A 912 20.70 14.42 9.75
C SER A 912 20.57 15.95 9.77
N GLY A 913 21.00 16.58 10.87
CA GLY A 913 21.08 18.03 11.05
C GLY A 913 22.53 18.55 11.05
N ALA A 914 22.71 19.87 10.98
CA ALA A 914 24.04 20.50 11.09
C ALA A 914 24.64 20.46 12.52
N ALA A 915 23.91 19.90 13.48
CA ALA A 915 24.31 19.67 14.86
C ALA A 915 24.01 18.21 15.31
N ASP A 916 24.02 17.28 14.35
CA ASP A 916 23.84 15.83 14.51
C ASP A 916 24.69 15.29 15.67
N ASN A 917 24.02 14.94 16.76
CA ASN A 917 24.62 14.32 17.94
C ASN A 917 24.18 12.86 17.97
N ILE A 918 25.15 11.96 17.87
CA ILE A 918 24.93 10.51 17.76
C ILE A 918 24.15 9.89 18.95
N ASP A 919 23.97 10.65 20.04
CA ASP A 919 23.21 10.26 21.23
C ASP A 919 21.82 10.97 21.36
N ASP A 920 21.46 11.94 20.50
CA ASP A 920 20.09 12.56 20.45
C ASP A 920 19.22 12.10 19.28
N ASP A 921 19.77 11.22 18.47
CA ASP A 921 19.13 10.51 17.39
C ASP A 921 17.97 9.65 17.93
N PHE A 922 16.76 10.21 17.96
CA PHE A 922 15.55 9.48 18.32
C PHE A 922 15.37 8.30 17.35
N HIS A 923 15.75 7.11 17.81
CA HIS A 923 15.62 5.83 17.13
C HIS A 923 14.15 5.37 17.00
N SER A 924 13.26 6.29 16.63
CA SER A 924 11.85 6.04 16.35
C SER A 924 11.75 5.18 15.10
N ILE A 925 11.03 4.07 15.24
CA ILE A 925 10.89 3.06 14.19
C ILE A 925 9.39 2.95 13.88
N PRO A 926 8.95 3.39 12.68
CA PRO A 926 7.53 3.45 12.37
C PRO A 926 6.91 2.05 12.29
N ASN A 927 5.72 1.87 12.88
CA ASN A 927 4.98 0.59 12.81
C ASN A 927 4.78 0.14 11.35
N GLU A 928 4.45 1.08 10.45
CA GLU A 928 4.24 0.86 9.03
C GLU A 928 5.52 0.48 8.25
N ARG A 929 6.70 0.69 8.84
CA ARG A 929 8.01 0.42 8.23
C ARG A 929 8.80 -0.66 8.98
N SER A 930 8.06 -1.66 9.44
CA SER A 930 8.54 -2.81 10.18
C SER A 930 7.88 -4.09 9.66
N VAL A 931 8.64 -5.18 9.61
CA VAL A 931 8.17 -6.52 9.20
C VAL A 931 8.72 -7.58 10.18
N PRO A 932 7.87 -8.20 11.01
CA PRO A 932 6.47 -7.81 11.26
C PRO A 932 6.38 -6.42 11.91
N ALA A 933 5.22 -5.78 11.83
CA ALA A 933 4.94 -4.57 12.58
C ALA A 933 4.95 -4.86 14.10
N PRO A 934 5.27 -3.86 14.94
CA PRO A 934 5.22 -4.00 16.39
C PRO A 934 3.88 -4.54 16.90
N GLY A 935 3.94 -5.48 17.84
CA GLY A 935 2.75 -6.09 18.44
C GLY A 935 1.97 -7.09 17.56
N GLU A 936 2.25 -7.19 16.25
CA GLU A 936 1.61 -8.18 15.38
C GLU A 936 2.15 -9.60 15.61
N SER A 937 1.24 -10.54 15.86
CA SER A 937 1.53 -11.97 15.78
C SER A 937 1.61 -12.40 14.31
N TRP A 938 2.82 -12.63 13.82
CA TRP A 938 3.01 -12.90 12.40
C TRP A 938 2.84 -14.38 12.05
N ALA A 939 1.96 -14.67 11.10
CA ALA A 939 1.50 -16.03 10.78
C ALA A 939 2.51 -16.89 9.99
N ASP A 940 3.52 -16.28 9.38
CA ASP A 940 4.53 -16.94 8.54
C ASP A 940 5.97 -16.54 8.92
N PRO A 941 6.38 -16.73 10.20
CA PRO A 941 7.60 -16.17 10.76
C PRO A 941 8.88 -16.53 9.99
N PHE A 942 9.76 -15.54 9.76
CA PHE A 942 11.04 -15.75 9.09
C PHE A 942 11.93 -16.64 9.97
N THR A 943 12.49 -17.69 9.39
CA THR A 943 13.45 -18.53 10.11
C THR A 943 14.78 -17.82 10.34
N GLN A 944 15.46 -17.43 9.27
CA GLN A 944 16.80 -16.79 9.32
C GLN A 944 16.96 -15.85 8.13
N PRO A 945 16.36 -14.63 8.14
CA PRO A 945 16.46 -13.71 7.02
C PRO A 945 17.89 -13.20 6.88
N ALA A 946 18.57 -13.54 5.79
CA ALA A 946 19.98 -13.22 5.58
C ALA A 946 20.20 -11.77 5.07
N TYR A 947 19.24 -11.26 4.31
CA TYR A 947 19.30 -9.98 3.61
C TYR A 947 17.89 -9.47 3.32
N ALA A 948 17.70 -8.15 3.29
CA ALA A 948 16.48 -7.51 2.83
C ALA A 948 16.76 -6.16 2.16
N GLU A 949 15.89 -5.76 1.22
CA GLU A 949 15.93 -4.50 0.47
C GLU A 949 14.50 -3.92 0.34
N VAL A 950 14.32 -2.62 0.61
CA VAL A 950 13.04 -1.91 0.48
C VAL A 950 12.88 -1.19 -0.86
N ARG A 951 11.64 -0.83 -1.19
CA ARG A 951 11.26 -0.01 -2.34
C ARG A 951 10.03 0.83 -2.02
#